data_AF-A0A9J7HS53-F1
#
_entry.id   AF-A0A9J7HS53-F1
#
_cell.length_a   1.000
_cell.length_b   1.000
_cell.length_c   1.000
_cell.angle_alpha   90.00
_cell.angle_beta   90.00
_cell.angle_gamma   90.00
#
_symmetry.space_group_name_H-M   'P 1'
#
loop_
_entity.id
_entity.type
_entity.pdbx_description
1 polymer ?
#
loop_
_entity_poly.entity_id
_entity_poly.type
_entity_poly.pdbx_seq_one_letter_code
_entity_poly.pdbx_strand_id
1 'polypeptide(L)'
;MPKRKSSRSVQGSKSKEETKADAILSKISGDFLECTICLEPFKDPKVLPCLHTFCEGCLKKFIAQDKVKNKFQCPTCRTDTVLPKGGVSKLKNNFFVQSLSDTIETHKSLVSKENDKVQCDVCEEDGASQGCVVCEEFLCEECACAHHRAKRTRSHEVVGVAELKERLITKTGSLKSNSLPTCQKHRDEKLKFYCETCKHPICRDCTVLQHKAHKYGYLEDAVSDARAEIKNKLKAAKKEITKYKNKARAVTKKQDELYTRNKKAADGINAAAKEEIKYLTGLVKGKQTELKEKLASITETRSKQLSATADSIESTLDSLSSTVDFSQKVVEHGSDFDVMNVYSDVTTRLESLLEGPTPDIPDDISYIMFEPTNSTIQKKEKLVALGNIVEEEVEDDEMEDDEMEDDEEAQTEATIRFTVNNFSKLNEQKSSPAVFIRNLPWKILTRPDHKDNKKSLAIFLQCDADSKSLWSCRASVELRLIPQKIGIPTYKRNYQRTFYRKGDNRGYAEFIPWDDVCDPQKGYIKDDKILLEPSLLPGKSWGFPEFIPWDEVCDPQKGYIKDDKIILEAHVEAEAPRGMKEVILGNIFSKENLEDEMEEEEELQTEATFRLTVDDISKLSENKLSTAAVFIHNMPWKILVKPEHDPNAQQENNNSLGVYLRCDAESNSFWSCRALVKLRLIPQYNGVQTVEKTFNNIFYGKDNCSSWGYPKFMPWHEVCDPQKGYIKDDKIIVEAYVKAGAPCIMV
;
A
#
# COMPACT_ATOMS: atom_id res chain seq x y z
N MET A 1 -20.82 40.75 -55.02
CA MET A 1 -19.43 41.15 -55.32
C MET A 1 -18.62 41.15 -54.02
N PRO A 2 -17.75 40.16 -53.80
CA PRO A 2 -17.01 40.02 -52.55
C PRO A 2 -15.57 40.54 -52.63
N LYS A 3 -15.03 40.72 -51.43
CA LYS A 3 -13.85 41.50 -51.02
C LYS A 3 -12.50 40.86 -51.36
N ARG A 4 -11.49 41.72 -51.47
CA ARG A 4 -10.03 41.48 -51.57
C ARG A 4 -9.53 40.35 -50.68
N LYS A 5 -8.63 39.50 -51.21
CA LYS A 5 -7.64 38.75 -50.43
C LYS A 5 -6.25 38.80 -51.07
N SER A 6 -5.29 38.83 -50.14
CA SER A 6 -3.85 39.05 -50.20
C SER A 6 -3.06 38.02 -51.01
N SER A 7 -1.90 38.48 -51.46
CA SER A 7 -0.76 37.77 -52.05
C SER A 7 -0.37 36.49 -51.31
N ARG A 8 -0.06 35.44 -52.07
CA ARG A 8 0.47 34.15 -51.62
C ARG A 8 1.90 34.03 -52.18
N SER A 9 2.89 34.23 -51.33
CA SER A 9 4.30 33.92 -51.61
C SER A 9 4.50 32.41 -51.55
N VAL A 10 5.06 31.87 -52.64
CA VAL A 10 5.45 30.46 -52.78
C VAL A 10 6.74 30.24 -51.99
N GLN A 11 6.66 29.58 -50.84
CA GLN A 11 7.83 28.97 -50.20
C GLN A 11 7.99 27.54 -50.73
N GLY A 12 9.01 27.35 -51.58
CA GLY A 12 9.47 26.03 -51.98
C GLY A 12 10.16 25.34 -50.81
N SER A 13 9.52 24.30 -50.27
CA SER A 13 10.11 23.36 -49.32
C SER A 13 11.07 22.43 -50.04
N LYS A 14 12.38 22.75 -50.05
CA LYS A 14 13.44 21.77 -50.30
C LYS A 14 13.70 21.00 -49.00
N SER A 15 13.12 19.81 -48.90
CA SER A 15 13.48 18.80 -47.90
C SER A 15 14.96 18.43 -48.05
N LYS A 16 15.76 18.59 -46.99
CA LYS A 16 17.14 18.11 -46.90
C LYS A 16 17.09 16.57 -46.93
N GLU A 17 17.76 15.94 -47.90
CA GLU A 17 18.12 14.52 -47.79
C GLU A 17 19.13 14.37 -46.64
N GLU A 18 18.70 13.78 -45.53
CA GLU A 18 19.61 13.30 -44.49
C GLU A 18 20.47 12.17 -45.08
N THR A 19 21.80 12.29 -44.97
CA THR A 19 22.69 11.24 -45.45
C THR A 19 22.56 10.00 -44.54
N LYS A 20 22.81 8.79 -45.07
CA LYS A 20 22.84 7.55 -44.27
C LYS A 20 23.81 7.64 -43.07
N ALA A 21 24.85 8.47 -43.15
CA ALA A 21 25.80 8.71 -42.07
C ALA A 21 25.16 9.51 -40.91
N ASP A 22 24.40 10.56 -41.22
CA ASP A 22 23.70 11.39 -40.23
C ASP A 22 22.65 10.57 -39.44
N ALA A 23 21.93 9.68 -40.12
CA ALA A 23 20.93 8.79 -39.50
C ALA A 23 21.53 7.68 -38.62
N ILE A 24 22.79 7.29 -38.85
CA ILE A 24 23.52 6.33 -38.02
C ILE A 24 24.12 7.04 -36.80
N LEU A 25 24.66 8.24 -37.00
CA LEU A 25 25.25 9.05 -35.94
C LEU A 25 24.20 9.57 -34.96
N SER A 26 23.01 9.98 -35.41
CA SER A 26 21.91 10.42 -34.55
C SER A 26 21.37 9.33 -33.62
N LYS A 27 21.48 8.05 -34.00
CA LYS A 27 21.08 6.90 -33.17
C LYS A 27 22.10 6.52 -32.08
N ILE A 28 23.32 7.05 -32.15
CA ILE A 28 24.43 6.72 -31.24
C ILE A 28 24.76 7.89 -30.29
N SER A 29 24.35 9.12 -30.60
CA SER A 29 25.07 10.32 -30.13
C SER A 29 24.49 11.08 -28.93
N GLY A 30 23.47 10.59 -28.22
CA GLY A 30 23.04 11.17 -26.94
C GLY A 30 23.58 10.35 -25.75
N ASP A 31 22.76 9.42 -25.27
CA ASP A 31 23.00 8.71 -24.00
C ASP A 31 24.18 7.71 -24.02
N PHE A 32 24.65 7.29 -25.20
CA PHE A 32 25.66 6.22 -25.30
C PHE A 32 27.10 6.71 -25.14
N LEU A 33 27.36 8.00 -25.36
CA LEU A 33 28.70 8.63 -25.27
C LEU A 33 28.82 9.63 -24.13
N GLU A 34 27.84 9.65 -23.23
CA GLU A 34 27.79 10.53 -22.07
C GLU A 34 28.00 9.74 -20.77
N CYS A 35 28.70 10.35 -19.83
CA CYS A 35 28.95 9.78 -18.53
C CYS A 35 27.73 9.96 -17.62
N THR A 36 27.17 8.89 -17.06
CA THR A 36 25.98 8.95 -16.20
C THR A 36 26.20 9.63 -14.84
N ILE A 37 27.43 10.02 -14.50
CA ILE A 37 27.75 10.78 -13.29
C ILE A 37 27.75 12.29 -13.55
N CYS A 38 28.43 12.77 -14.60
CA CYS A 38 28.52 14.20 -14.92
C CYS A 38 27.56 14.65 -16.02
N LEU A 39 26.93 13.71 -16.74
CA LEU A 39 26.05 13.93 -17.89
C LEU A 39 26.72 14.72 -19.02
N GLU A 40 28.05 14.60 -19.12
CA GLU A 40 28.88 15.20 -20.17
C GLU A 40 29.55 14.10 -21.01
N PRO A 41 30.00 14.42 -22.23
CA PRO A 41 30.80 13.51 -23.05
C PRO A 41 31.97 12.90 -22.27
N PHE A 42 32.26 11.63 -22.51
CA PHE A 42 33.29 10.92 -21.76
C PHE A 42 34.68 11.57 -21.88
N LYS A 43 35.26 11.94 -20.74
CA LYS A 43 36.67 12.32 -20.61
C LYS A 43 37.45 11.23 -19.89
N ASP A 44 38.48 10.69 -20.55
CA ASP A 44 39.26 9.54 -20.09
C ASP A 44 38.37 8.36 -19.60
N PRO A 45 37.56 7.76 -20.50
CA PRO A 45 36.57 6.75 -20.12
C PRO A 45 37.22 5.48 -19.56
N LYS A 46 36.79 5.08 -18.37
CA LYS A 46 37.12 3.80 -17.72
C LYS A 46 35.94 2.85 -17.78
N VAL A 47 36.18 1.60 -18.18
CA VAL A 47 35.18 0.53 -18.19
C VAL A 47 35.34 -0.38 -16.96
N LEU A 48 34.24 -0.60 -16.26
CA LEU A 48 34.18 -1.50 -15.10
C LEU A 48 33.96 -2.96 -15.54
N PRO A 49 34.18 -3.96 -14.66
CA PRO A 49 33.90 -5.36 -14.97
C PRO A 49 32.43 -5.64 -15.33
N CYS A 50 31.48 -4.85 -14.82
CA CYS A 50 30.07 -4.89 -15.20
C CYS A 50 29.77 -4.24 -16.56
N LEU A 51 30.79 -3.79 -17.30
CA LEU A 51 30.75 -3.17 -18.63
C LEU A 51 30.15 -1.75 -18.68
N HIS A 52 29.81 -1.14 -17.55
CA HIS A 52 29.51 0.29 -17.49
C HIS A 52 30.77 1.15 -17.59
N THR A 53 30.62 2.32 -18.21
CA THR A 53 31.73 3.25 -18.50
C THR A 53 31.49 4.60 -17.84
N PHE A 54 32.55 5.20 -17.29
CA PHE A 54 32.51 6.48 -16.59
C PHE A 54 33.81 7.27 -16.82
N CYS A 55 33.79 8.59 -16.68
CA CYS A 55 35.00 9.41 -16.69
C CYS A 55 35.91 9.04 -15.50
N GLU A 56 37.23 9.00 -15.72
CA GLU A 56 38.21 8.74 -14.65
C GLU A 56 38.03 9.71 -13.46
N GLY A 57 37.85 11.01 -13.75
CA GLY A 57 37.64 12.03 -12.73
C GLY A 57 36.35 11.83 -11.92
N CYS A 58 35.27 11.41 -12.58
CA CYS A 58 33.99 11.14 -11.92
C CYS A 58 34.09 9.94 -10.96
N LEU A 59 34.74 8.85 -11.39
CA LEU A 59 34.97 7.68 -10.53
C LEU A 59 35.86 8.02 -9.33
N LYS A 60 36.91 8.84 -9.50
CA LYS A 60 37.74 9.29 -8.38
C LYS A 60 36.93 10.05 -7.32
N LYS A 61 36.05 10.97 -7.76
CA LYS A 61 35.16 11.72 -6.85
C LYS A 61 34.14 10.82 -6.16
N PHE A 62 33.53 9.90 -6.92
CA PHE A 62 32.54 8.96 -6.39
C PHE A 62 33.14 8.03 -5.32
N ILE A 63 34.33 7.48 -5.59
CA ILE A 63 35.02 6.58 -4.64
C ILE A 63 35.57 7.33 -3.44
N ALA A 64 35.96 8.61 -3.58
CA ALA A 64 36.43 9.41 -2.45
C ALA A 64 35.34 9.68 -1.40
N GLN A 65 34.06 9.60 -1.77
CA GLN A 65 32.93 9.71 -0.84
C GLN A 65 32.69 8.43 -0.03
N ASP A 66 33.08 7.28 -0.58
CA ASP A 66 32.88 5.97 0.02
C ASP A 66 34.16 5.63 0.83
N LYS A 67 34.08 5.54 2.17
CA LYS A 67 35.25 5.32 3.06
C LYS A 67 35.96 3.95 2.86
N VAL A 68 35.67 3.23 1.78
CA VAL A 68 36.07 1.85 1.50
C VAL A 68 37.30 1.83 0.59
N LYS A 69 38.43 1.30 1.10
CA LYS A 69 39.73 1.40 0.43
C LYS A 69 39.94 0.48 -0.78
N ASN A 70 39.16 -0.61 -0.93
CA ASN A 70 39.49 -1.71 -1.86
C ASN A 70 38.36 -2.16 -2.82
N LYS A 71 37.11 -1.78 -2.59
CA LYS A 71 35.96 -2.12 -3.44
C LYS A 71 34.96 -0.97 -3.46
N PHE A 72 34.21 -0.84 -4.55
CA PHE A 72 33.11 0.12 -4.67
C PHE A 72 31.97 -0.46 -5.53
N GLN A 73 30.76 0.06 -5.36
CA GLN A 73 29.61 -0.35 -6.17
C GLN A 73 29.51 0.50 -7.43
N CYS A 74 29.24 -0.16 -8.57
CA CYS A 74 28.98 0.55 -9.82
C CYS A 74 27.78 1.52 -9.65
N PRO A 75 27.91 2.81 -10.02
CA PRO A 75 26.81 3.79 -9.90
C PRO A 75 25.53 3.40 -10.65
N THR A 76 25.64 2.63 -11.73
CA THR A 76 24.50 2.26 -12.58
C THR A 76 23.84 0.95 -12.16
N CYS A 77 24.63 -0.10 -11.89
CA CYS A 77 24.08 -1.45 -11.63
C CYS A 77 24.39 -2.01 -10.24
N ARG A 78 25.07 -1.23 -9.39
CA ARG A 78 25.48 -1.58 -8.01
C ARG A 78 26.33 -2.84 -7.86
N THR A 79 26.80 -3.42 -8.97
CA THR A 79 27.73 -4.56 -8.94
C THR A 79 29.05 -4.14 -8.30
N ASP A 80 29.50 -4.93 -7.32
CA ASP A 80 30.78 -4.72 -6.65
C ASP A 80 31.96 -4.81 -7.62
N THR A 81 32.80 -3.77 -7.61
CA THR A 81 34.01 -3.68 -8.41
C THR A 81 35.23 -3.56 -7.51
N VAL A 82 36.24 -4.39 -7.77
CA VAL A 82 37.52 -4.36 -7.05
C VAL A 82 38.41 -3.27 -7.63
N LEU A 83 38.95 -2.40 -6.77
CA LEU A 83 39.86 -1.33 -7.18
C LEU A 83 41.28 -1.88 -7.38
N PRO A 84 41.91 -1.72 -8.57
CA PRO A 84 43.27 -2.18 -8.79
C PRO A 84 44.30 -1.43 -7.93
N LYS A 85 45.47 -2.05 -7.69
CA LYS A 85 46.62 -1.39 -7.04
C LYS A 85 47.07 -0.20 -7.89
N GLY A 86 46.87 1.03 -7.38
CA GLY A 86 47.06 2.28 -8.13
C GLY A 86 45.75 3.03 -8.45
N GLY A 87 44.62 2.58 -7.90
CA GLY A 87 43.35 3.32 -7.92
C GLY A 87 42.64 3.30 -9.27
N VAL A 88 41.73 4.26 -9.47
CA VAL A 88 40.87 4.39 -10.66
C VAL A 88 41.68 4.46 -11.96
N SER A 89 42.85 5.10 -11.92
CA SER A 89 43.71 5.27 -13.09
C SER A 89 44.18 3.95 -13.71
N LYS A 90 44.19 2.86 -12.93
CA LYS A 90 44.57 1.51 -13.37
C LYS A 90 43.40 0.65 -13.88
N LEU A 91 42.18 1.18 -13.87
CA LEU A 91 41.06 0.53 -14.56
C LEU A 91 41.27 0.55 -16.08
N LYS A 92 40.63 -0.39 -16.79
CA LYS A 92 40.74 -0.50 -18.25
C LYS A 92 40.12 0.73 -18.92
N ASN A 93 40.80 1.31 -19.90
CA ASN A 93 40.21 2.35 -20.74
C ASN A 93 39.17 1.74 -21.67
N ASN A 94 38.12 2.49 -21.98
CA ASN A 94 37.18 2.13 -23.03
C ASN A 94 37.58 2.77 -24.36
N PHE A 95 38.52 2.13 -25.06
CA PHE A 95 39.01 2.60 -26.37
C PHE A 95 37.92 2.63 -27.45
N PHE A 96 36.87 1.83 -27.31
CA PHE A 96 35.74 1.84 -28.25
C PHE A 96 34.93 3.14 -28.12
N VAL A 97 34.61 3.55 -26.90
CA VAL A 97 33.92 4.82 -26.63
C VAL A 97 34.79 6.00 -27.05
N GLN A 98 36.08 6.00 -26.71
CA GLN A 98 37.00 7.07 -27.10
C GLN A 98 37.11 7.20 -28.62
N SER A 99 37.36 6.09 -29.33
CA SER A 99 37.45 6.08 -30.78
C SER A 99 36.14 6.50 -31.46
N LEU A 100 34.99 6.15 -30.89
CA LEU A 100 33.70 6.59 -31.40
C LEU A 100 33.53 8.09 -31.18
N SER A 101 33.79 8.60 -29.98
CA SER A 101 33.74 10.04 -29.70
C SER A 101 34.61 10.84 -30.68
N ASP A 102 35.87 10.42 -30.89
CA ASP A 102 36.80 11.07 -31.82
C ASP A 102 36.27 11.05 -33.27
N THR A 103 35.70 9.92 -33.71
CA THR A 103 35.12 9.77 -35.05
C THR A 103 33.89 10.66 -35.23
N ILE A 104 33.04 10.77 -34.21
CA ILE A 104 31.85 11.63 -34.23
C ILE A 104 32.26 13.11 -34.20
N GLU A 105 33.24 13.49 -33.39
CA GLU A 105 33.77 14.86 -33.33
C GLU A 105 34.38 15.28 -34.67
N THR A 106 35.17 14.40 -35.29
CA THR A 106 35.74 14.61 -36.62
C THR A 106 34.64 14.74 -37.67
N HIS A 107 33.62 13.87 -37.65
CA HIS A 107 32.49 13.98 -38.58
C HIS A 107 31.70 15.27 -38.36
N LYS A 108 31.46 15.69 -37.12
CA LYS A 108 30.79 16.97 -36.80
C LYS A 108 31.58 18.15 -37.37
N SER A 109 32.90 18.15 -37.19
CA SER A 109 33.81 19.19 -37.72
C SER A 109 33.80 19.23 -39.27
N LEU A 110 33.76 18.06 -39.92
CA LEU A 110 33.73 17.97 -41.38
C LEU A 110 32.38 18.39 -42.01
N VAL A 111 31.27 18.20 -41.30
CA VAL A 111 29.90 18.47 -41.79
C VAL A 111 29.37 19.86 -41.40
N SER A 112 29.95 20.53 -40.40
CA SER A 112 29.55 21.88 -40.00
C SER A 112 29.74 22.92 -41.13
N LYS A 113 28.64 23.60 -41.49
CA LYS A 113 28.60 24.64 -42.55
C LYS A 113 29.11 26.02 -42.10
N GLU A 114 29.42 26.20 -40.82
CA GLU A 114 29.85 27.49 -40.28
C GLU A 114 31.33 27.81 -40.53
N ASN A 115 32.12 26.86 -41.07
CA ASN A 115 33.55 27.06 -41.35
C ASN A 115 33.98 26.48 -42.71
N ASP A 116 33.58 27.13 -43.80
CA ASP A 116 34.00 26.75 -45.17
C ASP A 116 35.47 27.09 -45.48
N LYS A 117 36.18 27.74 -44.55
CA LYS A 117 37.64 27.94 -44.61
C LYS A 117 38.34 26.93 -43.70
N VAL A 118 38.78 25.81 -44.28
CA VAL A 118 39.69 24.87 -43.60
C VAL A 118 41.09 25.47 -43.65
N GLN A 119 41.84 25.44 -42.55
CA GLN A 119 43.24 25.90 -42.53
C GLN A 119 44.17 24.83 -43.12
N CYS A 120 45.33 25.25 -43.62
CA CYS A 120 46.39 24.35 -44.04
C CYS A 120 47.00 23.65 -42.81
N ASP A 121 47.02 22.31 -42.81
CA ASP A 121 47.53 21.48 -41.72
C ASP A 121 49.06 21.56 -41.56
N VAL A 122 49.77 22.13 -42.55
CA VAL A 122 51.23 22.19 -42.58
C VAL A 122 51.77 23.55 -42.13
N CYS A 123 51.17 24.64 -42.60
CA CYS A 123 51.62 25.99 -42.23
C CYS A 123 50.73 26.64 -41.15
N GLU A 124 49.51 26.15 -40.92
CA GLU A 124 48.52 26.70 -39.98
C GLU A 124 48.13 28.19 -40.19
N GLU A 125 48.73 28.86 -41.18
CA GLU A 125 48.57 30.29 -41.47
C GLU A 125 47.55 30.54 -42.60
N ASP A 126 47.65 29.78 -43.70
CA ASP A 126 46.82 29.98 -44.90
C ASP A 126 45.58 29.09 -44.93
N GLY A 127 44.58 29.51 -45.70
CA GLY A 127 43.44 28.66 -46.05
C GLY A 127 43.87 27.51 -46.97
N ALA A 128 43.41 26.29 -46.66
CA ALA A 128 43.60 25.14 -47.52
C ALA A 128 42.81 25.32 -48.83
N SER A 129 43.47 25.07 -49.95
CA SER A 129 42.87 25.07 -51.28
C SER A 129 42.76 23.65 -51.83
N GLN A 130 43.60 22.74 -51.35
CA GLN A 130 43.65 21.35 -51.77
C GLN A 130 43.78 20.41 -50.56
N GLY A 131 43.64 19.11 -50.79
CA GLY A 131 43.79 18.09 -49.77
C GLY A 131 44.43 16.83 -50.34
N CYS A 132 45.35 16.24 -49.60
CA CYS A 132 46.00 15.01 -50.00
C CYS A 132 45.20 13.79 -49.52
N VAL A 133 44.75 12.93 -50.45
CA VAL A 133 43.95 11.74 -50.13
C VAL A 133 44.74 10.71 -49.34
N VAL A 134 46.05 10.60 -49.62
CA VAL A 134 46.93 9.60 -48.99
C VAL A 134 47.37 10.03 -47.59
N CYS A 135 47.60 11.34 -47.39
CA CYS A 135 47.98 11.87 -46.08
C CYS A 135 46.78 12.24 -45.22
N GLU A 136 45.60 12.43 -45.82
CA GLU A 136 44.38 12.92 -45.16
C GLU A 136 44.56 14.32 -44.55
N GLU A 137 45.42 15.13 -45.18
CA GLU A 137 45.78 16.49 -44.76
C GLU A 137 45.26 17.53 -45.76
N PHE A 138 44.79 18.66 -45.25
CA PHE A 138 44.40 19.86 -45.99
C PHE A 138 45.61 20.79 -46.17
N LEU A 139 45.82 21.26 -47.40
CA LEU A 139 47.02 21.99 -47.80
C LEU A 139 46.64 23.30 -48.51
N CYS A 140 47.32 24.40 -48.18
CA CYS A 140 47.32 25.60 -49.02
C CYS A 140 48.08 25.33 -50.32
N GLU A 141 47.95 26.22 -51.29
CA GLU A 141 48.54 26.03 -52.63
C GLU A 141 50.06 25.85 -52.61
N GLU A 142 50.75 26.62 -51.76
CA GLU A 142 52.20 26.51 -51.59
C GLU A 142 52.63 25.18 -50.94
N CYS A 143 51.90 24.77 -49.90
CA CYS A 143 52.15 23.51 -49.19
C CYS A 143 51.83 22.29 -50.07
N ALA A 144 50.78 22.36 -50.91
CA ALA A 144 50.46 21.32 -51.88
C ALA A 144 51.57 21.19 -52.95
N CYS A 145 52.11 22.31 -53.44
CA CYS A 145 53.25 22.31 -54.35
C CYS A 145 54.51 21.70 -53.70
N ALA A 146 54.80 22.06 -52.44
CA ALA A 146 55.91 21.48 -51.70
C ALA A 146 55.73 19.96 -51.49
N HIS A 147 54.51 19.53 -51.16
CA HIS A 147 54.13 18.14 -50.99
C HIS A 147 54.35 17.32 -52.27
N HIS A 148 54.02 17.87 -53.43
CA HIS A 148 54.23 17.20 -54.71
C HIS A 148 55.71 17.14 -55.13
N ARG A 149 56.53 18.13 -54.73
CA ARG A 149 57.97 18.13 -55.01
C ARG A 149 58.75 17.16 -54.12
N ALA A 150 58.23 16.84 -52.93
CA ALA A 150 58.91 15.95 -52.00
C ALA A 150 58.91 14.49 -52.48
N LYS A 151 60.09 13.85 -52.41
CA LYS A 151 60.34 12.51 -52.99
C LYS A 151 59.40 11.41 -52.48
N ARG A 152 58.92 11.54 -51.24
CA ARG A 152 58.06 10.56 -50.56
C ARG A 152 56.57 10.73 -50.86
N THR A 153 56.16 11.92 -51.28
CA THR A 153 54.75 12.35 -51.36
C THR A 153 54.34 12.77 -52.77
N ARG A 154 55.29 12.84 -53.73
CA ARG A 154 55.03 13.19 -55.14
C ARG A 154 53.98 12.33 -55.86
N SER A 155 53.79 11.08 -55.42
CA SER A 155 52.83 10.14 -56.00
C SER A 155 51.49 10.13 -55.26
N HIS A 156 51.32 10.98 -54.24
CA HIS A 156 50.07 11.05 -53.51
C HIS A 156 49.02 11.80 -54.34
N GLU A 157 47.81 11.26 -54.38
CA GLU A 157 46.65 11.91 -55.00
C GLU A 157 46.28 13.16 -54.18
N VAL A 158 46.15 14.30 -54.85
CA VAL A 158 45.71 15.58 -54.28
C VAL A 158 44.42 15.99 -54.97
N VAL A 159 43.40 16.29 -54.18
CA VAL A 159 42.05 16.64 -54.64
C VAL A 159 41.62 17.98 -54.03
N GLY A 160 40.50 18.55 -54.50
CA GLY A 160 39.95 19.76 -53.90
C GLY A 160 39.46 19.52 -52.45
N VAL A 161 39.46 20.57 -51.62
CA VAL A 161 39.02 20.50 -50.21
C VAL A 161 37.62 19.89 -50.06
N ALA A 162 36.68 20.25 -50.94
CA ALA A 162 35.32 19.72 -50.91
C ALA A 162 35.27 18.21 -51.17
N GLU A 163 36.09 17.71 -52.11
CA GLU A 163 36.18 16.30 -52.45
C GLU A 163 36.87 15.50 -51.34
N LEU A 164 37.94 16.03 -50.74
CA LEU A 164 38.58 15.38 -49.58
C LEU A 164 37.61 15.32 -48.39
N LYS A 165 36.88 16.41 -48.11
CA LYS A 165 35.83 16.41 -47.07
C LYS A 165 34.79 15.32 -47.31
N GLU A 166 34.25 15.20 -48.53
CA GLU A 166 33.25 14.18 -48.87
C GLU A 166 33.80 12.75 -48.71
N ARG A 167 35.06 12.51 -49.13
CA ARG A 167 35.75 11.23 -48.95
C ARG A 167 36.01 10.92 -47.45
N LEU A 168 36.32 11.91 -46.63
CA LEU A 168 36.50 11.74 -45.18
C LEU A 168 35.16 11.55 -44.42
N ILE A 169 34.09 12.23 -44.86
CA ILE A 169 32.73 12.06 -44.33
C ILE A 169 32.21 10.64 -44.61
N THR A 170 32.38 10.15 -45.84
CA THR A 170 32.01 8.77 -46.20
C THR A 170 32.83 7.71 -45.45
N LYS A 171 34.11 8.00 -45.17
CA LYS A 171 34.98 7.13 -44.36
C LYS A 171 34.60 7.12 -42.87
N THR A 172 34.30 8.27 -42.28
CA THR A 172 33.85 8.40 -40.88
C THR A 172 32.46 7.77 -40.65
N GLY A 173 31.63 7.68 -41.70
CA GLY A 173 30.37 6.91 -41.69
C GLY A 173 30.53 5.39 -41.44
N SER A 174 31.74 4.83 -41.55
CA SER A 174 32.02 3.41 -41.29
C SER A 174 32.17 3.07 -39.78
N LEU A 175 32.25 4.07 -38.88
CA LEU A 175 32.39 3.98 -37.41
C LEU A 175 33.54 3.09 -36.87
N LYS A 176 34.31 2.45 -37.73
CA LYS A 176 35.46 1.62 -37.38
C LYS A 176 36.71 2.47 -37.56
N SER A 177 37.30 2.91 -36.44
CA SER A 177 38.65 3.43 -36.51
C SER A 177 39.61 2.30 -36.85
N ASN A 178 40.40 2.51 -37.91
CA ASN A 178 41.51 1.65 -38.28
C ASN A 178 42.81 2.06 -37.56
N SER A 179 42.81 3.12 -36.75
CA SER A 179 43.97 3.54 -35.98
C SER A 179 44.06 2.74 -34.68
N LEU A 180 45.18 2.04 -34.48
CA LEU A 180 45.45 1.32 -33.23
C LEU A 180 45.80 2.32 -32.11
N PRO A 181 45.19 2.21 -30.92
CA PRO A 181 45.53 3.06 -29.78
C PRO A 181 46.98 2.92 -29.35
N THR A 182 47.52 3.98 -28.75
CA THR A 182 48.86 4.00 -28.16
C THR A 182 48.87 3.36 -26.78
N CYS A 183 50.04 2.84 -26.37
CA CYS A 183 50.20 2.21 -25.07
C CYS A 183 50.28 3.24 -23.95
N GLN A 184 49.53 3.02 -22.86
CA GLN A 184 49.58 3.90 -21.68
C GLN A 184 50.96 3.95 -21.00
N LYS A 185 51.78 2.91 -21.16
CA LYS A 185 53.15 2.84 -20.60
C LYS A 185 54.21 3.36 -21.56
N HIS A 186 53.97 3.24 -22.87
CA HIS A 186 54.89 3.60 -23.94
C HIS A 186 54.12 4.44 -24.96
N ARG A 187 54.09 5.77 -24.76
CA ARG A 187 53.13 6.67 -25.42
C ARG A 187 53.28 6.74 -26.94
N ASP A 188 54.46 6.41 -27.46
CA ASP A 188 54.76 6.44 -28.90
C ASP A 188 54.49 5.09 -29.61
N GLU A 189 54.18 4.03 -28.84
CA GLU A 189 54.05 2.68 -29.35
C GLU A 189 52.60 2.21 -29.44
N LYS A 190 52.20 1.72 -30.63
CA LYS A 190 50.83 1.23 -30.90
C LYS A 190 50.61 -0.19 -30.35
N LEU A 191 49.39 -0.46 -29.89
CA LEU A 191 48.98 -1.77 -29.37
C LEU A 191 48.72 -2.78 -30.51
N LYS A 192 49.78 -3.37 -31.06
CA LYS A 192 49.72 -4.31 -32.21
C LYS A 192 49.61 -5.79 -31.83
N PHE A 193 49.90 -6.15 -30.59
CA PHE A 193 49.96 -7.54 -30.14
C PHE A 193 48.88 -7.83 -29.09
N TYR A 194 48.51 -9.10 -28.94
CA TYR A 194 47.61 -9.57 -27.89
C TYR A 194 48.33 -10.59 -27.00
N CYS A 195 48.40 -10.30 -25.70
CA CYS A 195 48.96 -11.23 -24.72
C CYS A 195 47.90 -12.26 -24.33
N GLU A 196 48.07 -13.52 -24.72
CA GLU A 196 47.15 -14.60 -24.36
C GLU A 196 47.23 -14.97 -22.87
N THR A 197 48.38 -14.79 -22.23
CA THR A 197 48.54 -15.06 -20.79
C THR A 197 47.81 -14.02 -19.95
N CYS A 198 47.93 -12.73 -20.30
CA CYS A 198 47.35 -11.64 -19.53
C CYS A 198 45.97 -11.17 -20.05
N LYS A 199 45.52 -11.69 -21.18
CA LYS A 199 44.21 -11.42 -21.82
C LYS A 199 43.96 -9.92 -22.09
N HIS A 200 44.97 -9.21 -22.60
CA HIS A 200 44.84 -7.81 -23.03
C HIS A 200 45.81 -7.44 -24.18
N PRO A 201 45.50 -6.40 -24.97
CA PRO A 201 46.43 -5.88 -25.97
C PRO A 201 47.70 -5.30 -25.36
N ILE A 202 48.83 -5.42 -26.07
CA ILE A 202 50.15 -4.91 -25.68
C ILE A 202 50.87 -4.30 -26.90
N CYS A 203 51.85 -3.41 -26.66
CA CYS A 203 52.72 -2.87 -27.71
C CYS A 203 54.03 -3.66 -27.82
N ARG A 204 54.90 -3.30 -28.77
CA ARG A 204 56.20 -3.93 -28.98
C ARG A 204 57.09 -3.85 -27.73
N ASP A 205 57.19 -2.70 -27.09
CA ASP A 205 58.04 -2.55 -25.88
C ASP A 205 57.53 -3.39 -24.70
N CYS A 206 56.21 -3.57 -24.59
CA CYS A 206 55.62 -4.44 -23.58
C CYS A 206 56.04 -5.91 -23.74
N THR A 207 56.22 -6.40 -24.97
CA THR A 207 56.65 -7.80 -25.20
C THR A 207 58.06 -8.04 -24.67
N VAL A 208 58.94 -7.04 -24.76
CA VAL A 208 60.34 -7.14 -24.34
C VAL A 208 60.51 -6.91 -22.84
N LEU A 209 59.78 -5.96 -22.26
CA LEU A 209 60.00 -5.52 -20.87
C LEU A 209 59.20 -6.32 -19.85
N GLN A 210 57.89 -6.47 -20.05
CA GLN A 210 56.98 -6.99 -19.01
C GLN A 210 56.35 -8.34 -19.36
N HIS A 211 56.32 -8.69 -20.64
CA HIS A 211 55.66 -9.90 -21.16
C HIS A 211 56.64 -10.87 -21.83
N LYS A 212 57.93 -10.81 -21.47
CA LYS A 212 59.01 -11.59 -22.11
C LYS A 212 58.77 -13.11 -22.07
N ALA A 213 58.17 -13.60 -20.98
CA ALA A 213 57.87 -15.02 -20.78
C ALA A 213 56.39 -15.38 -21.02
N HIS A 214 55.58 -14.45 -21.54
CA HIS A 214 54.17 -14.68 -21.80
C HIS A 214 53.93 -15.10 -23.24
N LYS A 215 52.87 -15.88 -23.46
CA LYS A 215 52.42 -16.20 -24.82
C LYS A 215 51.68 -14.99 -25.41
N TYR A 216 52.10 -14.54 -26.58
CA TYR A 216 51.46 -13.45 -27.32
C TYR A 216 51.53 -13.70 -28.83
N GLY A 217 50.60 -13.07 -29.56
CA GLY A 217 50.54 -13.09 -31.02
C GLY A 217 50.10 -11.73 -31.57
N TYR A 218 49.98 -11.61 -32.90
CA TYR A 218 49.41 -10.40 -33.50
C TYR A 218 47.93 -10.27 -33.15
N LEU A 219 47.48 -9.03 -32.92
CA LEU A 219 46.09 -8.75 -32.59
C LEU A 219 45.12 -9.24 -33.69
N GLU A 220 45.53 -9.11 -34.95
CA GLU A 220 44.76 -9.48 -36.14
C GLU A 220 44.45 -10.99 -36.19
N ASP A 221 45.39 -11.83 -35.75
CA ASP A 221 45.22 -13.28 -35.74
C ASP A 221 44.21 -13.72 -34.65
N ALA A 222 44.24 -13.07 -33.49
CA ALA A 222 43.37 -13.41 -32.36
C ALA A 222 41.94 -12.84 -32.48
N VAL A 223 41.73 -11.80 -33.29
CA VAL A 223 40.45 -11.07 -33.31
C VAL A 223 39.33 -11.83 -34.00
N SER A 224 39.65 -12.68 -35.00
CA SER A 224 38.64 -13.40 -35.79
C SER A 224 37.85 -14.38 -34.90
N ASP A 225 38.57 -15.23 -34.16
CA ASP A 225 37.99 -16.23 -33.28
C ASP A 225 37.24 -15.58 -32.11
N ALA A 226 37.84 -14.54 -31.49
CA ALA A 226 37.19 -13.80 -30.41
C ALA A 226 35.89 -13.13 -30.87
N ARG A 227 35.84 -12.57 -32.09
CA ARG A 227 34.61 -12.00 -32.67
C ARG A 227 33.55 -13.09 -32.90
N ALA A 228 33.94 -14.26 -33.39
CA ALA A 228 33.02 -15.37 -33.59
C ALA A 228 32.41 -15.86 -32.27
N GLU A 229 33.24 -16.02 -31.23
CA GLU A 229 32.78 -16.44 -29.90
C GLU A 229 31.80 -15.42 -29.29
N ILE A 230 32.14 -14.12 -29.34
CA ILE A 230 31.25 -13.05 -28.86
C ILE A 230 29.94 -13.05 -29.64
N LYS A 231 29.97 -13.19 -30.98
CA LYS A 231 28.74 -13.26 -31.79
C LYS A 231 27.86 -14.45 -31.41
N ASN A 232 28.45 -15.61 -31.15
CA ASN A 232 27.71 -16.80 -30.72
C ASN A 232 27.06 -16.60 -29.35
N LYS A 233 27.81 -16.06 -28.38
CA LYS A 233 27.27 -15.70 -27.06
C LYS A 233 26.17 -14.63 -27.14
N LEU A 234 26.32 -13.63 -28.01
CA LEU A 234 25.28 -12.63 -28.27
C LEU A 234 24.01 -13.24 -28.88
N LYS A 235 24.14 -14.22 -29.79
CA LYS A 235 22.98 -14.93 -30.35
C LYS A 235 22.24 -15.71 -29.27
N ALA A 236 22.96 -16.41 -28.39
CA ALA A 236 22.38 -17.11 -27.25
C ALA A 236 21.69 -16.16 -26.26
N ALA A 237 22.35 -15.06 -25.88
CA ALA A 237 21.79 -14.05 -24.98
C ALA A 237 20.53 -13.39 -25.56
N LYS A 238 20.51 -13.07 -26.86
CA LYS A 238 19.31 -12.54 -27.54
C LYS A 238 18.14 -13.53 -27.49
N LYS A 239 18.39 -14.84 -27.61
CA LYS A 239 17.35 -15.87 -27.46
C LYS A 239 16.77 -15.89 -26.04
N GLU A 240 17.62 -15.80 -25.02
CA GLU A 240 17.17 -15.71 -23.62
C GLU A 240 16.39 -14.42 -23.35
N ILE A 241 16.80 -13.28 -23.90
CA ILE A 241 16.03 -12.02 -23.81
C ILE A 241 14.60 -12.22 -24.33
N THR A 242 14.41 -12.88 -25.48
CA THR A 242 13.08 -13.16 -26.02
C THR A 242 12.27 -14.06 -25.09
N LYS A 243 12.89 -15.09 -24.51
CA LYS A 243 12.24 -15.99 -23.54
C LYS A 243 11.76 -15.23 -22.30
N TYR A 244 12.59 -14.37 -21.72
CA TYR A 244 12.21 -13.54 -20.57
C TYR A 244 11.16 -12.48 -20.94
N LYS A 245 11.23 -11.88 -22.13
CA LYS A 245 10.17 -10.98 -22.63
C LYS A 245 8.82 -11.69 -22.75
N ASN A 246 8.80 -12.92 -23.25
CA ASN A 246 7.57 -13.71 -23.35
C ASN A 246 7.03 -14.08 -21.97
N LYS A 247 7.89 -14.47 -21.02
CA LYS A 247 7.48 -14.70 -19.64
C LYS A 247 6.93 -13.44 -18.98
N ALA A 248 7.56 -12.28 -19.19
CA ALA A 248 7.07 -11.00 -18.67
C ALA A 248 5.67 -10.69 -19.22
N ARG A 249 5.45 -10.88 -20.53
CA ARG A 249 4.11 -10.74 -21.12
C ARG A 249 3.08 -11.71 -20.54
N ALA A 250 3.48 -12.95 -20.27
CA ALA A 250 2.60 -13.94 -19.65
C ALA A 250 2.20 -13.55 -18.23
N VAL A 251 3.14 -13.00 -17.45
CA VAL A 251 2.86 -12.46 -16.11
C VAL A 251 1.89 -11.28 -16.19
N THR A 252 2.12 -10.33 -17.11
CA THR A 252 1.18 -9.20 -17.32
C THR A 252 -0.22 -9.70 -17.66
N LYS A 253 -0.34 -10.68 -18.57
CA LYS A 253 -1.64 -11.28 -18.91
C LYS A 253 -2.31 -11.93 -17.70
N LYS A 254 -1.56 -12.68 -16.89
CA LYS A 254 -2.08 -13.31 -15.66
C LYS A 254 -2.49 -12.27 -14.62
N GLN A 255 -1.80 -11.14 -14.56
CA GLN A 255 -2.16 -10.01 -13.71
C GLN A 255 -3.49 -9.38 -14.15
N ASP A 256 -3.71 -9.18 -15.46
CA ASP A 256 -4.98 -8.69 -15.99
C ASP A 256 -6.14 -9.69 -15.73
N GLU A 257 -5.88 -10.99 -15.89
CA GLU A 257 -6.83 -12.07 -15.56
C GLU A 257 -7.21 -12.05 -14.07
N LEU A 258 -6.23 -11.83 -13.17
CA LEU A 258 -6.46 -11.72 -11.73
C LEU A 258 -7.35 -10.52 -11.38
N TYR A 259 -7.07 -9.33 -11.94
CA TYR A 259 -7.91 -8.15 -11.71
C TYR A 259 -9.34 -8.35 -12.19
N THR A 260 -9.51 -8.99 -13.34
CA THR A 260 -10.85 -9.30 -13.87
C THR A 260 -11.61 -10.28 -12.97
N ARG A 261 -10.96 -11.34 -12.49
CA ARG A 261 -11.56 -12.29 -11.54
C ARG A 261 -11.88 -11.64 -10.20
N ASN A 262 -11.00 -10.79 -9.68
CA ASN A 262 -11.21 -10.05 -8.44
C ASN A 262 -12.45 -9.15 -8.54
N LYS A 263 -12.59 -8.39 -9.64
CA LYS A 263 -13.78 -7.57 -9.88
C LYS A 263 -15.05 -8.42 -9.90
N LYS A 264 -15.06 -9.53 -10.63
CA LYS A 264 -16.22 -10.44 -10.68
C LYS A 264 -16.58 -11.02 -9.29
N ALA A 265 -15.59 -11.35 -8.48
CA ALA A 265 -15.80 -11.84 -7.12
C ALA A 265 -16.38 -10.75 -6.21
N ALA A 266 -15.86 -9.52 -6.29
CA ALA A 266 -16.39 -8.37 -5.56
C ALA A 266 -17.84 -8.07 -5.95
N ASP A 267 -18.16 -8.08 -7.25
CA ASP A 267 -19.52 -7.91 -7.76
C ASP A 267 -20.46 -9.02 -7.22
N GLY A 268 -19.95 -10.26 -7.14
CA GLY A 268 -20.67 -11.39 -6.54
C GLY A 268 -20.98 -11.20 -5.06
N ILE A 269 -20.00 -10.75 -4.26
CA ILE A 269 -20.18 -10.43 -2.83
C ILE A 269 -21.26 -9.34 -2.66
N ASN A 270 -21.18 -8.28 -3.46
CA ASN A 270 -22.15 -7.18 -3.41
C ASN A 270 -23.57 -7.65 -3.77
N ALA A 271 -23.69 -8.52 -4.76
CA ALA A 271 -24.98 -9.10 -5.15
C ALA A 271 -25.57 -9.98 -4.03
N ALA A 272 -24.77 -10.87 -3.43
CA ALA A 272 -25.19 -11.72 -2.32
C ALA A 272 -25.64 -10.88 -1.11
N ALA A 273 -24.86 -9.84 -0.75
CA ALA A 273 -25.23 -8.92 0.32
C ALA A 273 -26.56 -8.21 0.06
N LYS A 274 -26.78 -7.77 -1.18
CA LYS A 274 -28.02 -7.09 -1.57
C LYS A 274 -29.24 -8.01 -1.47
N GLU A 275 -29.11 -9.27 -1.84
CA GLU A 275 -30.19 -10.26 -1.71
C GLU A 275 -30.52 -10.56 -0.25
N GLU A 276 -29.50 -10.77 0.59
CA GLU A 276 -29.70 -11.09 2.01
C GLU A 276 -30.29 -9.90 2.78
N ILE A 277 -29.84 -8.67 2.50
CA ILE A 277 -30.45 -7.44 3.05
C ILE A 277 -31.93 -7.34 2.67
N LYS A 278 -32.26 -7.64 1.40
CA LYS A 278 -33.65 -7.61 0.91
C LYS A 278 -34.51 -8.64 1.66
N TYR A 279 -33.98 -9.84 1.88
CA TYR A 279 -34.66 -10.90 2.64
C TYR A 279 -34.92 -10.49 4.10
N LEU A 280 -33.88 -10.08 4.82
CA LEU A 280 -33.99 -9.67 6.23
C LEU A 280 -34.92 -8.46 6.41
N THR A 281 -34.84 -7.48 5.51
CA THR A 281 -35.76 -6.33 5.49
C THR A 281 -37.21 -6.78 5.30
N GLY A 282 -37.44 -7.77 4.44
CA GLY A 282 -38.76 -8.38 4.24
C GLY A 282 -39.32 -9.01 5.52
N LEU A 283 -38.51 -9.77 6.26
CA LEU A 283 -38.92 -10.38 7.53
C LEU A 283 -39.30 -9.34 8.58
N VAL A 284 -38.50 -8.29 8.73
CA VAL A 284 -38.76 -7.20 9.70
C VAL A 284 -40.04 -6.46 9.33
N LYS A 285 -40.23 -6.11 8.06
CA LYS A 285 -41.45 -5.46 7.58
C LYS A 285 -42.68 -6.35 7.79
N GLY A 286 -42.57 -7.64 7.53
CA GLY A 286 -43.65 -8.61 7.79
C GLY A 286 -44.07 -8.61 9.26
N LYS A 287 -43.11 -8.69 10.19
CA LYS A 287 -43.40 -8.68 11.63
C LYS A 287 -43.99 -7.34 12.09
N GLN A 288 -43.52 -6.24 11.52
CA GLN A 288 -44.06 -4.90 11.79
C GLN A 288 -45.54 -4.81 11.41
N THR A 289 -45.91 -5.30 10.22
CA THR A 289 -47.31 -5.31 9.77
C THR A 289 -48.18 -6.18 10.67
N GLU A 290 -47.73 -7.39 11.04
CA GLU A 290 -48.45 -8.29 11.94
C GLU A 290 -48.75 -7.63 13.31
N LEU A 291 -47.76 -6.93 13.89
CA LEU A 291 -47.95 -6.24 15.18
C LEU A 291 -48.92 -5.05 15.06
N LYS A 292 -48.87 -4.31 13.95
CA LYS A 292 -49.81 -3.21 13.69
C LYS A 292 -51.25 -3.70 13.50
N GLU A 293 -51.43 -4.81 12.79
CA GLU A 293 -52.75 -5.46 12.62
C GLU A 293 -53.33 -5.92 13.96
N LYS A 294 -52.50 -6.54 14.82
CA LYS A 294 -52.89 -6.92 16.18
C LYS A 294 -53.31 -5.72 17.02
N LEU A 295 -52.54 -4.64 16.97
CA LEU A 295 -52.86 -3.39 17.67
C LEU A 295 -54.20 -2.80 17.18
N ALA A 296 -54.42 -2.76 15.88
CA ALA A 296 -55.66 -2.27 15.28
C ALA A 296 -56.87 -3.12 15.73
N SER A 297 -56.75 -4.44 15.71
CA SER A 297 -57.81 -5.36 16.15
C SER A 297 -58.18 -5.19 17.63
N ILE A 298 -57.18 -5.08 18.52
CA ILE A 298 -57.40 -4.84 19.95
C ILE A 298 -58.13 -3.51 20.17
N THR A 299 -57.67 -2.46 19.48
CA THR A 299 -58.25 -1.12 19.58
C THR A 299 -59.70 -1.10 19.09
N GLU A 300 -59.98 -1.77 17.96
CA GLU A 300 -61.33 -1.85 17.39
C GLU A 300 -62.30 -2.58 18.35
N THR A 301 -61.86 -3.69 18.94
CA THR A 301 -62.69 -4.47 19.87
C THR A 301 -63.01 -3.68 21.13
N ARG A 302 -62.00 -3.03 21.72
CA ARG A 302 -62.18 -2.21 22.93
C ARG A 302 -63.00 -0.95 22.67
N SER A 303 -62.83 -0.32 21.50
CA SER A 303 -63.65 0.82 21.08
C SER A 303 -65.13 0.43 20.94
N LYS A 304 -65.42 -0.73 20.36
CA LYS A 304 -66.79 -1.27 20.29
C LYS A 304 -67.39 -1.53 21.67
N GLN A 305 -66.60 -2.07 22.61
CA GLN A 305 -67.04 -2.27 24.00
C GLN A 305 -67.36 -0.94 24.69
N LEU A 306 -66.48 0.05 24.59
CA LEU A 306 -66.70 1.39 25.14
C LEU A 306 -67.94 2.06 24.56
N SER A 307 -68.15 1.96 23.24
CA SER A 307 -69.35 2.51 22.57
C SER A 307 -70.62 1.85 23.10
N ALA A 308 -70.65 0.52 23.21
CA ALA A 308 -71.82 -0.20 23.72
C ALA A 308 -72.13 0.16 25.19
N THR A 309 -71.10 0.33 26.02
CA THR A 309 -71.28 0.80 27.41
C THR A 309 -71.77 2.24 27.45
N ALA A 310 -71.26 3.12 26.59
CA ALA A 310 -71.70 4.52 26.49
C ALA A 310 -73.18 4.59 26.07
N ASP A 311 -73.58 3.87 25.02
CA ASP A 311 -74.97 3.79 24.55
C ASP A 311 -75.91 3.28 25.66
N SER A 312 -75.46 2.30 26.45
CA SER A 312 -76.21 1.78 27.60
C SER A 312 -76.37 2.83 28.70
N ILE A 313 -75.31 3.57 29.03
CA ILE A 313 -75.36 4.64 30.05
C ILE A 313 -76.31 5.75 29.58
N GLU A 314 -76.18 6.21 28.34
CA GLU A 314 -77.02 7.28 27.77
C GLU A 314 -78.50 6.87 27.78
N SER A 315 -78.82 5.64 27.38
CA SER A 315 -80.21 5.12 27.44
C SER A 315 -80.78 5.08 28.87
N THR A 316 -79.97 4.67 29.87
CA THR A 316 -80.41 4.71 31.28
C THR A 316 -80.61 6.12 31.79
N LEU A 317 -79.74 7.06 31.38
CA LEU A 317 -79.82 8.46 31.75
C LEU A 317 -81.06 9.13 31.15
N ASP A 318 -81.37 8.89 29.87
CA ASP A 318 -82.59 9.37 29.23
C ASP A 318 -83.85 8.83 29.91
N SER A 319 -83.87 7.54 30.26
CA SER A 319 -84.99 6.95 30.98
C SER A 319 -85.14 7.54 32.39
N LEU A 320 -84.04 7.78 33.09
CA LEU A 320 -84.09 8.37 34.43
C LEU A 320 -84.53 9.83 34.37
N SER A 321 -83.93 10.62 33.48
CA SER A 321 -84.25 12.04 33.31
C SER A 321 -85.72 12.25 32.91
N SER A 322 -86.23 11.50 31.93
CA SER A 322 -87.63 11.61 31.51
C SER A 322 -88.62 11.19 32.59
N THR A 323 -88.30 10.13 33.36
CA THR A 323 -89.12 9.69 34.50
C THR A 323 -89.13 10.74 35.61
N VAL A 324 -87.97 11.31 35.95
CA VAL A 324 -87.84 12.37 36.95
C VAL A 324 -88.60 13.62 36.51
N ASP A 325 -88.43 14.08 35.27
CA ASP A 325 -89.14 15.25 34.72
C ASP A 325 -90.66 15.10 34.79
N PHE A 326 -91.18 13.93 34.42
CA PHE A 326 -92.61 13.64 34.52
C PHE A 326 -93.07 13.64 35.97
N SER A 327 -92.35 12.94 36.85
CA SER A 327 -92.66 12.83 38.27
C SER A 327 -92.67 14.21 38.95
N GLN A 328 -91.67 15.04 38.64
CA GLN A 328 -91.56 16.41 39.15
C GLN A 328 -92.78 17.25 38.73
N LYS A 329 -93.16 17.22 37.44
CA LYS A 329 -94.32 17.96 36.92
C LYS A 329 -95.64 17.52 37.57
N VAL A 330 -95.82 16.22 37.80
CA VAL A 330 -97.01 15.68 38.47
C VAL A 330 -97.08 16.17 39.92
N VAL A 331 -95.95 16.20 40.64
CA VAL A 331 -95.91 16.66 42.03
C VAL A 331 -96.09 18.18 42.15
N GLU A 332 -95.51 18.97 41.25
CA GLU A 332 -95.55 20.44 41.31
C GLU A 332 -96.86 21.06 40.80
N HIS A 333 -97.52 20.40 39.84
CA HIS A 333 -98.64 21.00 39.10
C HIS A 333 -99.89 20.10 39.01
N GLY A 334 -99.79 18.82 39.39
CA GLY A 334 -100.92 17.89 39.35
C GLY A 334 -101.95 18.17 40.45
N SER A 335 -103.22 17.83 40.18
CA SER A 335 -104.23 17.79 41.24
C SER A 335 -104.06 16.56 42.13
N ASP A 336 -104.65 16.55 43.32
CA ASP A 336 -104.62 15.39 44.23
C ASP A 336 -105.06 14.08 43.54
N PHE A 337 -106.02 14.17 42.60
CA PHE A 337 -106.45 13.01 41.81
C PHE A 337 -105.37 12.56 40.82
N ASP A 338 -104.72 13.46 40.09
CA ASP A 338 -103.67 13.14 39.12
C ASP A 338 -102.48 12.45 39.81
N VAL A 339 -102.08 12.97 40.99
CA VAL A 339 -101.02 12.40 41.81
C VAL A 339 -101.37 10.98 42.24
N MET A 340 -102.57 10.77 42.79
CA MET A 340 -103.00 9.44 43.23
C MET A 340 -103.21 8.45 42.07
N ASN A 341 -103.60 8.93 40.89
CA ASN A 341 -103.83 8.10 39.71
C ASN A 341 -102.54 7.49 39.15
N VAL A 342 -101.39 8.19 39.27
CA VAL A 342 -100.08 7.70 38.78
C VAL A 342 -99.12 7.30 39.89
N TYR A 343 -99.50 7.45 41.17
CA TYR A 343 -98.65 7.21 42.35
C TYR A 343 -97.96 5.84 42.30
N SER A 344 -98.72 4.78 42.04
CA SER A 344 -98.18 3.41 41.99
C SER A 344 -97.18 3.23 40.84
N ASP A 345 -97.51 3.74 39.66
CA ASP A 345 -96.67 3.57 38.45
C ASP A 345 -95.37 4.36 38.56
N VAL A 346 -95.44 5.62 39.01
CA VAL A 346 -94.29 6.49 39.21
C VAL A 346 -93.37 5.93 40.30
N THR A 347 -93.93 5.53 41.44
CA THR A 347 -93.13 4.99 42.56
C THR A 347 -92.42 3.71 42.14
N THR A 348 -93.14 2.77 41.51
CA THR A 348 -92.56 1.51 41.03
C THR A 348 -91.46 1.75 39.99
N ARG A 349 -91.68 2.70 39.06
CA ARG A 349 -90.70 3.02 38.01
C ARG A 349 -89.44 3.68 38.58
N LEU A 350 -89.60 4.61 39.52
CA LEU A 350 -88.49 5.26 40.20
C LEU A 350 -87.69 4.26 41.04
N GLU A 351 -88.36 3.41 41.83
CA GLU A 351 -87.71 2.33 42.59
C GLU A 351 -86.92 1.41 41.67
N SER A 352 -87.52 0.95 40.56
CA SER A 352 -86.84 0.09 39.59
C SER A 352 -85.62 0.74 38.95
N LEU A 353 -85.63 2.05 38.71
CA LEU A 353 -84.48 2.76 38.12
C LEU A 353 -83.41 3.08 39.17
N LEU A 354 -83.79 3.27 40.44
CA LEU A 354 -82.88 3.49 41.56
C LEU A 354 -82.15 2.21 41.99
N GLU A 355 -82.80 1.05 41.87
CA GLU A 355 -82.21 -0.26 42.18
C GLU A 355 -81.46 -0.88 40.99
N GLY A 356 -81.49 -0.24 39.82
CA GLY A 356 -80.84 -0.73 38.60
C GLY A 356 -79.30 -0.75 38.72
N PRO A 357 -78.61 -1.74 38.13
CA PRO A 357 -77.15 -1.78 38.16
C PRO A 357 -76.55 -0.64 37.34
N THR A 358 -75.55 0.05 37.91
CA THR A 358 -74.70 0.98 37.14
C THR A 358 -73.78 0.17 36.22
N PRO A 359 -73.74 0.47 34.91
CA PRO A 359 -72.81 -0.19 34.00
C PRO A 359 -71.37 -0.05 34.49
N ASP A 360 -70.67 -1.17 34.65
CA ASP A 360 -69.28 -1.21 35.09
C ASP A 360 -68.35 -0.86 33.92
N ILE A 361 -67.31 -0.07 34.18
CA ILE A 361 -66.30 0.31 33.20
C ILE A 361 -64.98 -0.28 33.68
N PRO A 362 -64.44 -1.32 33.03
CA PRO A 362 -63.19 -1.91 33.45
C PRO A 362 -62.05 -0.89 33.42
N ASP A 363 -61.33 -0.74 34.54
CA ASP A 363 -60.23 0.23 34.69
C ASP A 363 -59.12 0.04 33.64
N ASP A 364 -58.93 -1.18 33.15
CA ASP A 364 -57.87 -1.56 32.22
C ASP A 364 -58.27 -1.51 30.73
N ILE A 365 -59.52 -1.17 30.41
CA ILE A 365 -60.03 -1.18 29.03
C ILE A 365 -59.23 -0.25 28.10
N SER A 366 -58.70 0.85 28.66
CA SER A 366 -57.88 1.84 27.95
C SER A 366 -56.39 1.49 27.88
N TYR A 367 -55.92 0.51 28.66
CA TYR A 367 -54.49 0.22 28.79
C TYR A 367 -53.95 -0.57 27.59
N ILE A 368 -53.15 0.07 26.75
CA ILE A 368 -52.43 -0.55 25.64
C ILE A 368 -50.98 -0.10 25.69
N MET A 369 -50.04 -1.05 25.75
CA MET A 369 -48.61 -0.76 25.69
C MET A 369 -47.91 -1.67 24.68
N PHE A 370 -47.04 -1.08 23.88
CA PHE A 370 -46.05 -1.82 23.10
C PHE A 370 -44.74 -1.83 23.88
N GLU A 371 -44.35 -2.99 24.37
CA GLU A 371 -43.04 -3.18 25.00
C GLU A 371 -42.05 -3.67 23.94
N PRO A 372 -41.08 -2.85 23.51
CA PRO A 372 -40.03 -3.32 22.64
C PRO A 372 -39.21 -4.36 23.41
N THR A 373 -38.89 -5.48 22.76
CA THR A 373 -38.02 -6.49 23.34
C THR A 373 -36.61 -5.90 23.52
N ASN A 374 -36.33 -5.29 24.68
CA ASN A 374 -34.97 -4.94 25.09
C ASN A 374 -34.25 -6.21 25.51
N SER A 375 -33.90 -7.03 24.54
CA SER A 375 -33.07 -8.20 24.75
C SER A 375 -31.82 -8.10 23.89
N THR A 376 -30.79 -7.52 24.49
CA THR A 376 -29.39 -7.88 24.20
C THR A 376 -29.18 -9.41 24.25
N ILE A 377 -30.13 -10.17 24.82
CA ILE A 377 -30.12 -11.61 25.05
C ILE A 377 -30.76 -12.45 23.91
N GLN A 378 -31.65 -11.91 23.06
CA GLN A 378 -32.23 -12.67 21.93
C GLN A 378 -31.68 -12.29 20.56
N LYS A 379 -30.81 -11.28 20.46
CA LYS A 379 -29.91 -11.13 19.31
C LYS A 379 -28.78 -12.17 19.38
N LYS A 380 -29.12 -13.46 19.51
CA LYS A 380 -28.21 -14.50 19.02
C LYS A 380 -28.24 -14.36 17.52
N GLU A 381 -27.08 -13.98 16.97
CA GLU A 381 -26.81 -13.71 15.57
C GLU A 381 -27.60 -14.67 14.66
N LYS A 382 -28.60 -14.13 13.96
CA LYS A 382 -28.96 -14.75 12.68
C LYS A 382 -27.77 -14.47 11.78
N LEU A 383 -26.93 -15.47 11.61
CA LEU A 383 -25.74 -15.42 10.77
C LEU A 383 -26.15 -14.97 9.37
N VAL A 384 -25.52 -13.89 8.90
CA VAL A 384 -25.70 -13.37 7.54
C VAL A 384 -24.74 -14.17 6.65
N ALA A 385 -25.27 -15.12 5.89
CA ALA A 385 -24.47 -15.97 5.01
C ALA A 385 -24.33 -15.33 3.62
N LEU A 386 -23.13 -14.90 3.25
CA LEU A 386 -22.83 -14.28 1.94
C LEU A 386 -22.01 -15.18 1.00
N GLY A 387 -21.52 -16.32 1.50
CA GLY A 387 -20.62 -17.24 0.79
C GLY A 387 -19.14 -17.02 1.13
N ASN A 388 -18.27 -17.82 0.50
CA ASN A 388 -16.83 -17.86 0.77
C ASN A 388 -16.00 -17.49 -0.46
N ILE A 389 -14.80 -16.94 -0.24
CA ILE A 389 -13.80 -16.76 -1.31
C ILE A 389 -13.07 -18.09 -1.49
N VAL A 390 -13.13 -18.63 -2.71
CA VAL A 390 -12.41 -19.85 -3.09
C VAL A 390 -11.10 -19.47 -3.79
N GLU A 391 -9.97 -20.00 -3.30
CA GLU A 391 -8.64 -19.71 -3.82
C GLU A 391 -8.12 -20.76 -4.82
N GLU A 392 -8.82 -21.89 -4.97
CA GLU A 392 -8.46 -22.99 -5.86
C GLU A 392 -9.35 -23.00 -7.12
N GLU A 393 -8.73 -23.18 -8.30
CA GLU A 393 -9.48 -23.52 -9.52
C GLU A 393 -9.95 -24.97 -9.37
N VAL A 394 -11.26 -25.15 -9.15
CA VAL A 394 -11.89 -26.46 -9.29
C VAL A 394 -11.82 -26.81 -10.77
N GLU A 395 -11.07 -27.85 -11.11
CA GLU A 395 -11.17 -28.46 -12.45
C GLU A 395 -12.59 -29.06 -12.54
N ASP A 396 -13.37 -28.67 -13.55
CA ASP A 396 -14.72 -29.17 -13.80
C ASP A 396 -14.66 -30.68 -14.09
N ASP A 397 -14.61 -31.50 -13.05
CA ASP A 397 -14.89 -32.92 -13.10
C ASP A 397 -16.38 -33.15 -12.79
N GLU A 398 -16.96 -34.08 -13.55
CA GLU A 398 -18.39 -34.32 -13.73
C GLU A 398 -19.17 -34.52 -12.42
N MET A 399 -20.41 -34.03 -12.41
CA MET A 399 -21.41 -34.21 -11.34
C MET A 399 -21.56 -35.68 -10.93
N GLU A 400 -21.26 -36.00 -9.68
CA GLU A 400 -21.95 -37.06 -8.93
C GLU A 400 -22.50 -36.43 -7.64
N ASP A 401 -23.82 -36.59 -7.47
CA ASP A 401 -24.56 -36.25 -6.26
C ASP A 401 -23.98 -37.02 -5.07
N ASP A 402 -23.48 -36.32 -4.06
CA ASP A 402 -23.39 -36.84 -2.70
C ASP A 402 -23.52 -35.69 -1.68
N GLU A 403 -24.14 -36.04 -0.56
CA GLU A 403 -24.81 -35.18 0.40
C GLU A 403 -23.93 -34.13 1.09
N MET A 404 -24.57 -33.01 1.45
CA MET A 404 -24.00 -31.90 2.21
C MET A 404 -23.30 -32.34 3.50
N GLU A 405 -22.03 -31.97 3.66
CA GLU A 405 -21.39 -31.81 4.97
C GLU A 405 -20.86 -30.38 5.12
N ASP A 406 -21.26 -29.75 6.22
CA ASP A 406 -20.99 -28.38 6.63
C ASP A 406 -19.48 -28.14 6.86
N ASP A 407 -18.93 -27.03 6.35
CA ASP A 407 -17.59 -26.58 6.72
C ASP A 407 -17.62 -25.21 7.43
N GLU A 408 -17.20 -25.27 8.70
CA GLU A 408 -17.29 -24.28 9.77
C GLU A 408 -16.34 -23.08 9.60
N GLU A 409 -16.82 -21.87 9.90
CA GLU A 409 -15.99 -20.67 10.09
C GLU A 409 -14.91 -20.91 11.18
N ALA A 410 -13.68 -20.47 10.92
CA ALA A 410 -12.54 -20.69 11.82
C ALA A 410 -12.72 -19.98 13.18
N GLN A 411 -13.17 -20.74 14.17
CA GLN A 411 -13.38 -20.35 15.56
C GLN A 411 -12.13 -19.66 16.16
N THR A 412 -12.26 -18.42 16.64
CA THR A 412 -11.13 -17.64 17.20
C THR A 412 -10.92 -17.84 18.70
N GLU A 413 -11.94 -18.35 19.39
CA GLU A 413 -11.97 -18.75 20.79
C GLU A 413 -12.89 -19.96 20.94
N ALA A 414 -12.50 -20.94 21.75
CA ALA A 414 -13.34 -22.09 22.01
C ALA A 414 -13.17 -22.56 23.46
N THR A 415 -14.22 -23.23 23.94
CA THR A 415 -14.19 -23.98 25.19
C THR A 415 -14.19 -25.46 24.86
N ILE A 416 -13.10 -26.16 25.20
CA ILE A 416 -13.01 -27.60 24.97
C ILE A 416 -13.52 -28.29 26.23
N ARG A 417 -14.51 -29.18 26.10
CA ARG A 417 -15.02 -29.96 27.23
C ARG A 417 -14.55 -31.40 27.12
N PHE A 418 -13.97 -31.92 28.20
CA PHE A 418 -13.50 -33.30 28.25
C PHE A 418 -13.93 -34.00 29.53
N THR A 419 -14.78 -35.01 29.35
CA THR A 419 -15.23 -35.89 30.43
C THR A 419 -14.32 -37.10 30.52
N VAL A 420 -13.62 -37.26 31.64
CA VAL A 420 -12.79 -38.43 31.90
C VAL A 420 -13.62 -39.47 32.65
N ASN A 421 -13.95 -40.56 31.97
CA ASN A 421 -14.63 -41.70 32.57
C ASN A 421 -13.64 -42.65 33.27
N ASN A 422 -14.13 -43.35 34.30
CA ASN A 422 -13.38 -44.29 35.13
C ASN A 422 -12.14 -43.62 35.77
N PHE A 423 -12.32 -42.42 36.31
CA PHE A 423 -11.22 -41.56 36.78
C PHE A 423 -10.37 -42.25 37.85
N SER A 424 -11.00 -42.96 38.79
CA SER A 424 -10.34 -43.72 39.85
C SER A 424 -9.32 -44.74 39.34
N LYS A 425 -9.49 -45.25 38.10
CA LYS A 425 -8.64 -46.26 37.45
C LYS A 425 -7.71 -45.67 36.38
N LEU A 426 -7.65 -44.34 36.24
CA LEU A 426 -6.80 -43.68 35.26
C LEU A 426 -5.31 -43.89 35.63
N ASN A 427 -4.61 -44.67 34.81
CA ASN A 427 -3.18 -45.01 34.95
C ASN A 427 -2.34 -44.48 33.77
N GLU A 428 -2.95 -44.28 32.61
CA GLU A 428 -2.32 -43.81 31.39
C GLU A 428 -2.85 -42.44 30.96
N GLN A 429 -2.15 -41.80 30.02
CA GLN A 429 -2.56 -40.52 29.46
C GLN A 429 -3.80 -40.66 28.59
N LYS A 430 -4.80 -39.81 28.82
CA LYS A 430 -5.98 -39.68 27.96
C LYS A 430 -6.02 -38.31 27.30
N SER A 431 -6.51 -38.26 26.06
CA SER A 431 -6.67 -37.06 25.26
C SER A 431 -8.13 -36.80 24.91
N SER A 432 -8.55 -35.54 24.86
CA SER A 432 -9.83 -35.15 24.25
C SER A 432 -9.79 -35.28 22.72
N PRO A 433 -10.95 -35.29 22.05
CA PRO A 433 -11.02 -34.98 20.62
C PRO A 433 -10.36 -33.63 20.31
N ALA A 434 -9.89 -33.47 19.08
CA ALA A 434 -9.33 -32.21 18.59
C ALA A 434 -10.45 -31.19 18.36
N VAL A 435 -10.25 -29.97 18.83
CA VAL A 435 -11.09 -28.82 18.49
C VAL A 435 -10.24 -27.84 17.70
N PHE A 436 -10.70 -27.43 16.53
CA PHE A 436 -9.96 -26.53 15.66
C PHE A 436 -10.21 -25.08 16.07
N ILE A 437 -9.14 -24.38 16.46
CA ILE A 437 -9.19 -22.97 16.86
C ILE A 437 -8.13 -22.23 16.07
N ARG A 438 -8.55 -21.26 15.25
CA ARG A 438 -7.73 -20.59 14.22
C ARG A 438 -7.00 -21.58 13.31
N ASN A 439 -7.71 -22.59 12.81
CA ASN A 439 -7.20 -23.66 11.93
C ASN A 439 -6.03 -24.46 12.52
N LEU A 440 -5.91 -24.50 13.85
CA LEU A 440 -4.96 -25.36 14.56
C LEU A 440 -5.73 -26.34 15.45
N PRO A 441 -5.39 -27.64 15.47
CA PRO A 441 -6.09 -28.63 16.31
C PRO A 441 -5.58 -28.57 17.76
N TRP A 442 -6.50 -28.33 18.70
CA TRP A 442 -6.23 -28.27 20.13
C TRP A 442 -6.85 -29.46 20.87
N LYS A 443 -6.10 -30.07 21.79
CA LYS A 443 -6.52 -31.23 22.60
C LYS A 443 -6.15 -31.01 24.07
N ILE A 444 -7.03 -31.46 24.97
CA ILE A 444 -6.72 -31.61 26.39
C ILE A 444 -6.03 -32.94 26.60
N LEU A 445 -4.91 -32.94 27.30
CA LEU A 445 -4.23 -34.13 27.76
C LEU A 445 -4.30 -34.19 29.28
N THR A 446 -4.68 -35.34 29.82
CA THR A 446 -4.67 -35.56 31.26
C THR A 446 -4.12 -36.93 31.61
N ARG A 447 -3.36 -36.97 32.70
CA ARG A 447 -2.75 -38.19 33.23
C ARG A 447 -2.50 -38.04 34.73
N PRO A 448 -2.41 -39.14 35.50
CA PRO A 448 -1.80 -39.08 36.81
C PRO A 448 -0.32 -38.70 36.67
N ASP A 449 0.14 -37.77 37.51
CA ASP A 449 1.56 -37.45 37.63
C ASP A 449 2.02 -37.73 39.07
N HIS A 450 3.23 -38.26 39.18
CA HIS A 450 3.82 -38.65 40.45
C HIS A 450 5.11 -37.87 40.63
N LYS A 451 5.12 -36.99 41.60
CA LYS A 451 6.30 -36.21 41.95
C LYS A 451 6.42 -36.17 43.47
N ASP A 452 7.61 -36.45 43.98
CA ASP A 452 7.90 -36.47 45.41
C ASP A 452 6.93 -37.34 46.23
N ASN A 453 6.60 -38.54 45.75
CA ASN A 453 5.61 -39.47 46.33
C ASN A 453 4.18 -38.92 46.47
N LYS A 454 3.84 -37.80 45.83
CA LYS A 454 2.48 -37.26 45.77
C LYS A 454 1.88 -37.50 44.39
N LYS A 455 0.69 -38.12 44.37
CA LYS A 455 -0.10 -38.31 43.15
C LYS A 455 -0.96 -37.07 42.93
N SER A 456 -0.85 -36.48 41.76
CA SER A 456 -1.64 -35.30 41.35
C SER A 456 -2.28 -35.54 39.99
N LEU A 457 -3.39 -34.86 39.73
CA LEU A 457 -3.95 -34.78 38.39
C LEU A 457 -3.10 -33.81 37.58
N ALA A 458 -2.58 -34.25 36.44
CA ALA A 458 -1.94 -33.38 35.47
C ALA A 458 -2.90 -33.03 34.34
N ILE A 459 -2.85 -31.77 33.90
CA ILE A 459 -3.64 -31.27 32.77
C ILE A 459 -2.72 -30.43 31.88
N PHE A 460 -2.67 -30.79 30.60
CA PHE A 460 -1.94 -30.08 29.57
C PHE A 460 -2.84 -29.78 28.38
N LEU A 461 -2.51 -28.71 27.67
CA LEU A 461 -3.10 -28.38 26.39
C LEU A 461 -2.05 -28.62 25.30
N GLN A 462 -2.42 -29.40 24.29
CA GLN A 462 -1.60 -29.71 23.13
C GLN A 462 -2.20 -29.05 21.89
N CYS A 463 -1.33 -28.45 21.08
CA CYS A 463 -1.65 -27.91 19.76
C CYS A 463 -0.83 -28.69 18.73
N ASP A 464 -1.49 -29.54 17.95
CA ASP A 464 -0.87 -30.67 17.23
C ASP A 464 -0.62 -30.33 15.74
N ALA A 465 0.55 -29.76 15.43
CA ALA A 465 0.85 -29.26 14.09
C ALA A 465 1.83 -30.15 13.30
N ASP A 466 1.28 -31.07 12.51
CA ASP A 466 1.99 -31.84 11.48
C ASP A 466 2.36 -31.00 10.22
N SER A 467 2.12 -29.69 10.24
CA SER A 467 2.43 -28.79 9.12
C SER A 467 3.94 -28.57 8.91
N LYS A 468 4.34 -28.46 7.63
CA LYS A 468 5.72 -28.16 7.20
C LYS A 468 6.14 -26.69 7.44
N SER A 469 5.24 -25.81 7.89
CA SER A 469 5.44 -24.36 8.03
C SER A 469 5.81 -23.91 9.46
N LEU A 470 6.52 -22.78 9.60
CA LEU A 470 6.87 -22.18 10.89
C LEU A 470 5.70 -21.32 11.40
N TRP A 471 5.19 -21.58 12.60
CA TRP A 471 4.14 -20.77 13.24
C TRP A 471 4.39 -20.61 14.74
N SER A 472 3.84 -19.53 15.31
CA SER A 472 3.74 -19.33 16.75
C SER A 472 2.38 -18.74 17.12
N CYS A 473 1.67 -19.34 18.08
CA CYS A 473 0.36 -18.88 18.54
C CYS A 473 0.43 -18.48 20.01
N ARG A 474 0.19 -17.22 20.35
CA ARG A 474 0.08 -16.78 21.75
C ARG A 474 -1.36 -16.93 22.21
N ALA A 475 -1.58 -17.78 23.21
CA ALA A 475 -2.90 -18.00 23.81
C ALA A 475 -2.82 -17.77 25.33
N SER A 476 -3.86 -17.14 25.88
CA SER A 476 -4.11 -17.23 27.32
C SER A 476 -5.07 -18.41 27.53
N VAL A 477 -4.80 -19.23 28.53
CA VAL A 477 -5.51 -20.47 28.80
C VAL A 477 -5.97 -20.42 30.25
N GLU A 478 -7.25 -20.64 30.49
CA GLU A 478 -7.81 -20.91 31.82
C GLU A 478 -8.24 -22.37 31.88
N LEU A 479 -7.51 -23.21 32.62
CA LEU A 479 -7.87 -24.60 32.85
C LEU A 479 -8.81 -24.68 34.04
N ARG A 480 -9.96 -25.35 33.89
CA ARG A 480 -10.97 -25.53 34.93
C ARG A 480 -11.26 -27.01 35.18
N LEU A 481 -11.45 -27.36 36.46
CA LEU A 481 -12.07 -28.59 36.91
C LEU A 481 -13.47 -28.25 37.42
N ILE A 482 -14.50 -28.71 36.70
CA ILE A 482 -15.89 -28.32 36.93
C ILE A 482 -16.52 -29.22 38.01
N PRO A 483 -16.99 -28.65 39.14
CA PRO A 483 -17.62 -29.40 40.19
C PRO A 483 -18.97 -29.94 39.71
N GLN A 484 -19.29 -31.16 40.15
CA GLN A 484 -20.51 -31.88 39.78
C GLN A 484 -21.62 -31.71 40.84
N LYS A 485 -21.37 -30.90 41.90
CA LYS A 485 -22.30 -30.56 42.98
C LYS A 485 -22.58 -29.04 43.01
N ILE A 486 -23.85 -28.68 43.21
CA ILE A 486 -24.32 -27.29 43.29
C ILE A 486 -23.78 -26.66 44.60
N GLY A 487 -23.23 -25.45 44.50
CA GLY A 487 -22.67 -24.71 45.65
C GLY A 487 -21.18 -24.91 45.91
N ILE A 488 -20.48 -25.74 45.12
CA ILE A 488 -19.02 -25.88 45.16
C ILE A 488 -18.37 -24.97 44.10
N PRO A 489 -17.30 -24.21 44.43
CA PRO A 489 -16.61 -23.36 43.47
C PRO A 489 -15.75 -24.16 42.48
N THR A 490 -15.70 -23.71 41.23
CA THR A 490 -14.85 -24.26 40.17
C THR A 490 -13.37 -24.05 40.49
N TYR A 491 -12.59 -25.14 40.49
CA TYR A 491 -11.14 -25.04 40.64
C TYR A 491 -10.52 -24.64 39.29
N LYS A 492 -9.77 -23.55 39.26
CA LYS A 492 -9.21 -23.00 38.01
C LYS A 492 -7.80 -22.47 38.16
N ARG A 493 -6.99 -22.61 37.11
CA ARG A 493 -5.67 -21.96 37.00
C ARG A 493 -5.48 -21.43 35.59
N ASN A 494 -4.94 -20.22 35.49
CA ASN A 494 -4.71 -19.53 34.23
C ASN A 494 -3.22 -19.32 33.95
N TYR A 495 -2.86 -19.38 32.68
CA TYR A 495 -1.53 -19.00 32.20
C TYR A 495 -1.62 -18.39 30.81
N GLN A 496 -0.60 -17.64 30.41
CA GLN A 496 -0.48 -17.09 29.06
C GLN A 496 0.87 -17.53 28.48
N ARG A 497 0.84 -18.17 27.31
CA ARG A 497 2.04 -18.70 26.67
C ARG A 497 1.95 -18.65 25.15
N THR A 498 3.12 -18.71 24.52
CA THR A 498 3.26 -18.83 23.06
C THR A 498 3.60 -20.28 22.72
N PHE A 499 2.73 -20.91 21.92
CA PHE A 499 2.88 -22.25 21.36
C PHE A 499 3.64 -22.16 20.04
N TYR A 500 4.45 -23.17 19.72
CA TYR A 500 5.29 -23.23 18.53
C TYR A 500 5.37 -24.66 17.99
N ARG A 501 5.76 -24.80 16.71
CA ARG A 501 5.97 -26.10 16.06
C ARG A 501 7.01 -26.94 16.83
N LYS A 502 6.62 -28.16 17.23
CA LYS A 502 7.38 -29.10 18.10
C LYS A 502 7.59 -28.64 19.57
N GLY A 503 6.79 -27.72 20.08
CA GLY A 503 6.80 -27.40 21.52
C GLY A 503 6.10 -28.48 22.34
N ASP A 504 6.73 -28.99 23.41
CA ASP A 504 6.10 -30.00 24.29
C ASP A 504 4.79 -29.50 24.88
N ASN A 505 3.89 -30.43 25.20
CA ASN A 505 2.63 -30.23 25.93
C ASN A 505 2.78 -29.21 27.07
N ARG A 506 1.92 -28.18 27.12
CA ARG A 506 2.02 -27.09 28.09
C ARG A 506 0.81 -27.08 29.04
N GLY A 507 1.07 -26.98 30.34
CA GLY A 507 0.06 -27.07 31.39
C GLY A 507 0.68 -27.33 32.76
N TYR A 508 -0.08 -27.93 33.68
CA TYR A 508 0.37 -28.21 35.04
C TYR A 508 0.50 -29.72 35.26
N ALA A 509 1.72 -30.15 35.59
CA ALA A 509 1.99 -31.51 36.07
C ALA A 509 1.34 -31.76 37.45
N GLU A 510 1.24 -30.71 38.27
CA GLU A 510 0.57 -30.72 39.58
C GLU A 510 -0.61 -29.73 39.57
N PHE A 511 -1.70 -30.09 38.86
CA PHE A 511 -2.86 -29.21 38.75
C PHE A 511 -3.68 -29.17 40.05
N ILE A 512 -4.03 -30.35 40.58
CA ILE A 512 -4.74 -30.54 41.86
C ILE A 512 -4.33 -31.91 42.46
N PRO A 513 -4.21 -32.06 43.79
CA PRO A 513 -3.90 -33.35 44.42
C PRO A 513 -4.94 -34.42 44.06
N TRP A 514 -4.49 -35.66 43.87
CA TRP A 514 -5.38 -36.75 43.44
C TRP A 514 -6.49 -37.04 44.45
N ASP A 515 -6.15 -37.03 45.73
CA ASP A 515 -7.09 -37.27 46.83
C ASP A 515 -8.18 -36.20 46.90
N ASP A 516 -7.85 -34.95 46.53
CA ASP A 516 -8.80 -33.82 46.51
C ASP A 516 -9.83 -33.95 45.37
N VAL A 517 -9.44 -34.56 44.25
CA VAL A 517 -10.36 -34.85 43.14
C VAL A 517 -11.24 -36.05 43.45
N CYS A 518 -10.67 -37.06 44.12
CA CYS A 518 -11.38 -38.29 44.49
C CYS A 518 -12.31 -38.13 45.71
N ASP A 519 -12.17 -37.07 46.51
CA ASP A 519 -13.02 -36.78 47.66
C ASP A 519 -14.44 -36.38 47.23
N PRO A 520 -15.47 -37.21 47.51
CA PRO A 520 -16.85 -36.89 47.15
C PRO A 520 -17.39 -35.64 47.87
N GLN A 521 -16.81 -35.23 49.01
CA GLN A 521 -17.23 -34.03 49.75
C GLN A 521 -16.78 -32.74 49.04
N LYS A 522 -15.63 -32.77 48.36
CA LYS A 522 -15.13 -31.66 47.54
C LYS A 522 -15.88 -31.52 46.21
N GLY A 523 -16.66 -32.52 45.81
CA GLY A 523 -17.68 -32.38 44.77
C GLY A 523 -17.18 -32.36 43.32
N TYR A 524 -15.90 -32.67 43.06
CA TYR A 524 -15.33 -32.67 41.71
C TYR A 524 -15.53 -33.99 40.93
N ILE A 525 -15.83 -35.08 41.63
CA ILE A 525 -16.11 -36.40 41.05
C ILE A 525 -17.57 -36.82 41.29
N LYS A 526 -18.22 -37.34 40.26
CA LYS A 526 -19.56 -37.94 40.33
C LYS A 526 -19.61 -39.15 39.41
N ASP A 527 -20.11 -40.29 39.89
CA ASP A 527 -20.21 -41.55 39.13
C ASP A 527 -18.88 -42.00 38.49
N ASP A 528 -17.76 -41.78 39.19
CA ASP A 528 -16.38 -42.00 38.73
C ASP A 528 -15.98 -41.22 37.45
N LYS A 529 -16.61 -40.06 37.25
CA LYS A 529 -16.35 -39.14 36.14
C LYS A 529 -15.94 -37.77 36.68
N ILE A 530 -15.01 -37.14 35.97
CA ILE A 530 -14.64 -35.73 36.17
C ILE A 530 -14.79 -34.95 34.86
N LEU A 531 -15.10 -33.66 34.96
CA LEU A 531 -15.26 -32.77 33.82
C LEU A 531 -14.15 -31.70 33.81
N LEU A 532 -13.35 -31.71 32.75
CA LEU A 532 -12.29 -30.74 32.50
C LEU A 532 -12.72 -29.76 31.41
N GLU A 533 -12.45 -28.49 31.65
CA GLU A 533 -12.82 -27.39 30.74
C GLU A 533 -11.70 -26.33 30.68
N PRO A 534 -10.79 -26.38 29.69
CA PRO A 534 -10.01 -25.23 29.26
C PRO A 534 -10.86 -24.19 28.52
N SER A 535 -10.64 -22.92 28.82
CA SER A 535 -11.10 -21.79 28.01
C SER A 535 -9.89 -21.00 27.51
N LEU A 536 -9.85 -20.69 26.21
CA LEU A 536 -8.82 -19.80 25.66
C LEU A 536 -9.29 -18.35 25.78
N LEU A 537 -8.54 -17.53 26.52
CA LEU A 537 -8.82 -16.11 26.74
C LEU A 537 -7.89 -15.24 25.88
N PRO A 538 -8.37 -14.16 25.24
CA PRO A 538 -7.51 -13.12 24.70
C PRO A 538 -6.74 -12.37 25.81
N GLY A 539 -5.63 -11.71 25.46
CA GLY A 539 -4.61 -11.23 26.41
C GLY A 539 -5.08 -10.17 27.42
N LYS A 540 -4.78 -10.44 28.71
CA LYS A 540 -4.78 -9.60 29.94
C LYS A 540 -5.84 -8.50 30.12
N SER A 541 -6.78 -8.79 31.03
CA SER A 541 -7.60 -7.85 31.80
C SER A 541 -6.85 -7.24 32.99
N TRP A 542 -7.17 -5.99 33.33
CA TRP A 542 -6.90 -5.34 34.62
C TRP A 542 -8.25 -5.12 35.34
N GLY A 543 -8.26 -5.23 36.66
CA GLY A 543 -9.41 -4.92 37.51
C GLY A 543 -8.95 -4.71 38.96
N PHE A 544 -9.70 -3.90 39.72
CA PHE A 544 -9.47 -3.71 41.15
C PHE A 544 -10.09 -4.88 41.94
N PRO A 545 -9.49 -5.34 43.05
CA PRO A 545 -10.04 -6.42 43.86
C PRO A 545 -11.32 -6.06 44.64
N GLU A 546 -11.67 -4.77 44.78
CA GLU A 546 -12.85 -4.29 45.52
C GLU A 546 -13.52 -3.12 44.77
N PHE A 547 -14.86 -3.11 44.66
CA PHE A 547 -15.65 -2.16 43.85
C PHE A 547 -16.75 -1.45 44.67
N ILE A 548 -17.72 -2.20 45.22
CA ILE A 548 -18.69 -1.73 46.23
C ILE A 548 -18.80 -2.86 47.29
N PRO A 549 -18.81 -2.57 48.61
CA PRO A 549 -19.04 -3.58 49.65
C PRO A 549 -20.36 -4.32 49.46
N TRP A 550 -20.38 -5.63 49.68
CA TRP A 550 -21.54 -6.49 49.39
C TRP A 550 -22.79 -6.09 50.18
N ASP A 551 -22.58 -5.64 51.40
CA ASP A 551 -23.56 -5.10 52.34
C ASP A 551 -24.23 -3.79 51.86
N GLU A 552 -23.56 -2.98 51.04
CA GLU A 552 -24.18 -1.79 50.42
C GLU A 552 -24.96 -2.13 49.15
N VAL A 553 -24.50 -3.14 48.39
CA VAL A 553 -25.19 -3.61 47.19
C VAL A 553 -26.51 -4.29 47.55
N CYS A 554 -26.57 -4.96 48.71
CA CYS A 554 -27.74 -5.69 49.17
C CYS A 554 -28.76 -4.88 50.00
N ASP A 555 -28.57 -3.57 50.22
CA ASP A 555 -29.53 -2.71 50.93
C ASP A 555 -30.75 -2.38 50.05
N PRO A 556 -31.98 -2.84 50.40
CA PRO A 556 -33.19 -2.61 49.60
C PRO A 556 -33.58 -1.12 49.46
N GLN A 557 -33.10 -0.23 50.33
CA GLN A 557 -33.42 1.20 50.29
C GLN A 557 -32.53 1.98 49.32
N LYS A 558 -31.38 1.45 48.93
CA LYS A 558 -30.40 2.12 48.05
C LYS A 558 -30.63 1.88 46.55
N GLY A 559 -31.49 0.93 46.20
CA GLY A 559 -31.99 0.75 44.83
C GLY A 559 -31.01 0.08 43.84
N TYR A 560 -29.91 -0.52 44.31
CA TYR A 560 -28.95 -1.24 43.45
C TYR A 560 -29.39 -2.68 43.11
N ILE A 561 -30.37 -3.21 43.84
CA ILE A 561 -31.01 -4.50 43.58
C ILE A 561 -32.50 -4.28 43.38
N LYS A 562 -33.00 -4.83 42.27
CA LYS A 562 -34.43 -4.99 42.01
C LYS A 562 -34.62 -6.39 41.42
N ASP A 563 -35.53 -7.18 42.00
CA ASP A 563 -35.84 -8.56 41.60
C ASP A 563 -34.62 -9.52 41.57
N ASP A 564 -33.83 -9.54 42.66
CA ASP A 564 -32.62 -10.39 42.80
C ASP A 564 -31.54 -10.16 41.72
N LYS A 565 -31.54 -8.98 41.09
CA LYS A 565 -30.59 -8.61 40.03
C LYS A 565 -29.86 -7.31 40.36
N ILE A 566 -28.54 -7.33 40.16
CA ILE A 566 -27.66 -6.17 40.12
C ILE A 566 -27.20 -6.00 38.67
N ILE A 567 -27.25 -4.80 38.10
CA ILE A 567 -26.70 -4.53 36.77
C ILE A 567 -25.37 -3.81 36.94
N LEU A 568 -24.29 -4.48 36.56
CA LEU A 568 -22.95 -3.91 36.46
C LEU A 568 -22.61 -3.74 34.98
N GLU A 569 -22.35 -2.50 34.58
CA GLU A 569 -21.84 -2.17 33.25
C GLU A 569 -20.32 -2.00 33.33
N ALA A 570 -19.59 -2.72 32.48
CA ALA A 570 -18.18 -2.46 32.22
C ALA A 570 -18.03 -2.13 30.74
N HIS A 571 -17.60 -0.90 30.47
CA HIS A 571 -17.18 -0.51 29.13
C HIS A 571 -15.83 -1.17 28.83
N VAL A 572 -15.74 -1.97 27.77
CA VAL A 572 -14.48 -2.56 27.32
C VAL A 572 -14.30 -2.34 25.83
N GLU A 573 -13.38 -1.44 25.51
CA GLU A 573 -12.63 -1.38 24.24
C GLU A 573 -11.49 -2.39 24.26
N ALA A 574 -11.15 -2.98 23.11
CA ALA A 574 -10.00 -3.86 22.97
C ALA A 574 -9.26 -3.67 21.64
N GLU A 575 -7.93 -3.61 21.71
CA GLU A 575 -6.99 -3.43 20.59
C GLU A 575 -6.58 -4.76 19.91
N ALA A 576 -6.12 -4.66 18.65
CA ALA A 576 -5.75 -5.78 17.80
C ALA A 576 -4.41 -6.45 18.21
N PRO A 577 -4.30 -7.77 18.37
CA PRO A 577 -3.16 -8.41 19.04
C PRO A 577 -1.76 -8.03 18.53
N ARG A 578 -0.90 -7.49 19.43
CA ARG A 578 0.54 -7.25 19.18
C ARG A 578 1.39 -8.52 19.07
N GLY A 579 1.32 -9.07 17.86
CA GLY A 579 2.33 -9.76 17.05
C GLY A 579 2.27 -9.26 15.58
N MET A 580 1.21 -8.51 15.23
CA MET A 580 1.22 -7.36 14.33
C MET A 580 1.22 -6.09 15.22
N LYS A 581 2.08 -5.10 15.02
CA LYS A 581 2.00 -3.87 15.84
C LYS A 581 0.79 -3.01 15.42
N GLU A 582 -0.11 -2.79 16.38
CA GLU A 582 -1.32 -1.94 16.47
C GLU A 582 -1.14 -0.47 16.04
N VAL A 583 -2.09 0.14 15.30
CA VAL A 583 -3.36 0.84 15.68
C VAL A 583 -3.15 2.21 16.38
N ILE A 584 -3.70 3.27 15.75
CA ILE A 584 -4.52 4.30 16.42
C ILE A 584 -5.81 4.44 15.61
N LEU A 585 -6.96 4.26 16.28
CA LEU A 585 -8.32 4.57 15.81
C LEU A 585 -8.75 5.93 16.37
N GLY A 586 -9.38 6.76 15.51
CA GLY A 586 -10.42 7.77 15.80
C GLY A 586 -10.07 8.93 16.75
N ASN A 587 -10.74 10.07 16.81
CA ASN A 587 -12.00 10.57 16.24
C ASN A 587 -12.16 12.00 16.87
N ILE A 588 -12.55 13.11 16.24
CA ILE A 588 -13.90 13.60 15.90
C ILE A 588 -13.74 15.11 15.60
N PHE A 589 -14.35 15.60 14.52
CA PHE A 589 -15.25 16.76 14.61
C PHE A 589 -16.36 16.56 13.59
N SER A 590 -17.55 16.28 14.11
CA SER A 590 -18.82 16.39 13.40
C SER A 590 -19.09 17.87 13.09
N LYS A 591 -19.64 18.16 11.91
CA LYS A 591 -20.92 18.86 11.84
C LYS A 591 -21.62 18.66 10.49
N GLU A 592 -22.77 18.00 10.62
CA GLU A 592 -24.01 18.07 9.85
C GLU A 592 -24.18 19.29 8.92
N ASN A 593 -24.54 19.03 7.66
CA ASN A 593 -25.93 19.13 7.18
C ASN A 593 -26.03 18.63 5.72
N LEU A 594 -27.04 17.78 5.47
CA LEU A 594 -28.05 17.83 4.37
C LEU A 594 -27.52 18.32 3.00
N GLU A 595 -27.62 17.61 1.87
CA GLU A 595 -28.68 16.77 1.30
C GLU A 595 -28.11 16.09 0.02
N ASP A 596 -28.74 14.99 -0.39
CA ASP A 596 -28.84 14.44 -1.76
C ASP A 596 -27.68 14.64 -2.75
N GLU A 597 -27.04 13.54 -3.17
CA GLU A 597 -26.97 13.08 -4.58
C GLU A 597 -26.02 11.88 -4.75
N MET A 598 -26.25 11.15 -5.84
CA MET A 598 -25.71 9.84 -6.22
C MET A 598 -24.22 9.83 -6.61
N GLU A 599 -23.64 8.61 -6.64
CA GLU A 599 -22.36 8.19 -7.30
C GLU A 599 -21.07 8.66 -6.58
N GLU A 600 -19.97 7.91 -6.47
CA GLU A 600 -19.22 7.12 -7.44
C GLU A 600 -18.38 6.01 -6.73
N GLU A 601 -18.08 4.92 -7.44
CA GLU A 601 -17.04 3.95 -7.06
C GLU A 601 -15.69 4.69 -6.91
N GLU A 602 -15.03 4.62 -5.74
CA GLU A 602 -13.71 5.21 -5.53
C GLU A 602 -12.65 4.57 -6.45
N GLU A 603 -12.46 5.14 -7.64
CA GLU A 603 -11.27 4.91 -8.46
C GLU A 603 -10.03 5.31 -7.65
N LEU A 604 -9.11 4.37 -7.44
CA LEU A 604 -7.81 4.64 -6.82
C LEU A 604 -7.11 5.77 -7.58
N GLN A 605 -7.02 6.95 -6.96
CA GLN A 605 -6.43 8.13 -7.56
C GLN A 605 -4.95 7.87 -7.95
N THR A 606 -4.69 7.82 -9.26
CA THR A 606 -3.36 7.51 -9.87
C THR A 606 -2.47 8.75 -10.04
N GLU A 607 -3.07 9.94 -9.98
CA GLU A 607 -2.39 11.23 -10.08
C GLU A 607 -3.15 12.33 -9.32
N ALA A 608 -2.42 13.32 -8.81
CA ALA A 608 -3.02 14.46 -8.13
C ALA A 608 -2.18 15.74 -8.31
N THR A 609 -2.85 16.90 -8.21
CA THR A 609 -2.20 18.22 -8.13
C THR A 609 -2.55 18.86 -6.80
N PHE A 610 -1.56 19.38 -6.09
CA PHE A 610 -1.78 20.03 -4.79
C PHE A 610 -0.79 21.14 -4.52
N ARG A 611 -1.15 22.03 -3.59
CA ARG A 611 -0.47 23.30 -3.36
C ARG A 611 -0.06 23.48 -1.91
N LEU A 612 1.04 24.21 -1.73
CA LEU A 612 1.52 24.71 -0.46
C LEU A 612 1.66 26.23 -0.57
N THR A 613 0.92 26.95 0.26
CA THR A 613 1.16 28.37 0.51
C THR A 613 2.20 28.51 1.61
N VAL A 614 3.26 29.27 1.34
CA VAL A 614 4.29 29.59 2.34
C VAL A 614 4.15 31.06 2.70
N ASP A 615 3.78 31.32 3.94
CA ASP A 615 3.70 32.65 4.53
C ASP A 615 5.07 33.09 5.08
N ASP A 616 5.24 34.41 5.27
CA ASP A 616 6.44 35.05 5.81
C ASP A 616 7.74 34.61 5.09
N ILE A 617 7.67 34.44 3.76
CA ILE A 617 8.78 33.87 2.96
C ILE A 617 10.06 34.69 3.11
N SER A 618 9.95 36.01 3.28
CA SER A 618 11.11 36.91 3.47
C SER A 618 11.94 36.58 4.72
N LYS A 619 11.35 35.92 5.72
CA LYS A 619 11.95 35.58 7.02
C LYS A 619 12.08 34.08 7.27
N LEU A 620 11.81 33.25 6.26
CA LEU A 620 11.78 31.80 6.41
C LEU A 620 13.19 31.26 6.77
N SER A 621 13.39 30.90 8.04
CA SER A 621 14.61 30.29 8.57
C SER A 621 14.50 28.77 8.76
N GLU A 622 13.27 28.26 8.86
CA GLU A 622 12.96 26.85 9.08
C GLU A 622 12.30 26.21 7.85
N ASN A 623 12.39 24.87 7.75
CA ASN A 623 11.80 24.13 6.66
C ASN A 623 10.26 24.15 6.77
N LYS A 624 9.56 24.51 5.70
CA LYS A 624 8.10 24.46 5.64
C LYS A 624 7.60 23.21 4.91
N LEU A 625 6.88 22.35 5.63
CA LEU A 625 6.21 21.17 5.08
C LEU A 625 4.70 21.43 4.93
N SER A 626 4.08 20.90 3.88
CA SER A 626 2.62 20.94 3.71
C SER A 626 1.91 20.19 4.85
N THR A 627 0.89 20.82 5.42
CA THR A 627 0.15 20.30 6.57
C THR A 627 -0.74 19.11 6.19
N ALA A 628 -1.44 19.22 5.06
CA ALA A 628 -2.20 18.12 4.48
C ALA A 628 -1.30 17.23 3.60
N ALA A 629 -1.48 15.92 3.73
CA ALA A 629 -0.94 14.94 2.79
C ALA A 629 -1.96 14.72 1.68
N VAL A 630 -1.50 14.58 0.44
CA VAL A 630 -2.34 14.15 -0.68
C VAL A 630 -2.04 12.69 -0.99
N PHE A 631 -3.09 11.88 -1.06
CA PHE A 631 -2.98 10.43 -1.23
C PHE A 631 -3.05 10.08 -2.72
N ILE A 632 -2.04 9.38 -3.22
CA ILE A 632 -2.00 8.84 -4.59
C ILE A 632 -1.63 7.37 -4.45
N HIS A 633 -2.50 6.46 -4.91
CA HIS A 633 -2.41 5.03 -4.59
C HIS A 633 -2.22 4.75 -3.08
N ASN A 634 -2.96 5.46 -2.23
CA ASN A 634 -2.84 5.41 -0.75
C ASN A 634 -1.46 5.76 -0.18
N MET A 635 -0.58 6.37 -0.97
CA MET A 635 0.71 6.89 -0.50
C MET A 635 0.58 8.39 -0.20
N PRO A 636 0.99 8.86 0.99
CA PRO A 636 0.88 10.27 1.37
C PRO A 636 2.03 11.09 0.78
N TRP A 637 1.70 12.11 -0.02
CA TRP A 637 2.64 13.03 -0.65
C TRP A 637 2.54 14.43 -0.04
N LYS A 638 3.69 15.06 0.20
CA LYS A 638 3.82 16.40 0.78
C LYS A 638 4.88 17.24 0.06
N ILE A 639 4.64 18.55 0.02
CA ILE A 639 5.60 19.53 -0.50
C ILE A 639 6.44 20.03 0.67
N LEU A 640 7.76 20.08 0.48
CA LEU A 640 8.72 20.63 1.42
C LEU A 640 9.45 21.80 0.76
N VAL A 641 9.40 22.96 1.39
CA VAL A 641 10.12 24.18 0.99
C VAL A 641 11.14 24.50 2.06
N LYS A 642 12.39 24.78 1.68
CA LYS A 642 13.41 25.25 2.63
C LYS A 642 14.44 26.17 1.98
N PRO A 643 15.02 27.12 2.73
CA PRO A 643 16.17 27.86 2.27
C PRO A 643 17.39 26.93 2.15
N GLU A 644 18.09 26.99 1.02
CA GLU A 644 19.33 26.25 0.77
C GLU A 644 20.51 27.22 0.69
N HIS A 645 21.58 26.89 1.41
CA HIS A 645 22.81 27.68 1.44
C HIS A 645 23.89 27.00 0.61
N ASP A 646 24.61 27.77 -0.22
CA ASP A 646 25.75 27.25 -0.99
C ASP A 646 27.05 27.41 -0.18
N PRO A 647 27.64 26.32 0.32
CA PRO A 647 28.85 26.39 1.15
C PRO A 647 30.10 26.85 0.38
N ASN A 648 30.05 26.98 -0.95
CA ASN A 648 31.19 27.42 -1.78
C ASN A 648 31.11 28.90 -2.23
N ALA A 649 30.09 29.67 -1.82
CA ALA A 649 29.91 31.05 -2.25
C ALA A 649 30.64 32.05 -1.34
N GLN A 650 31.51 32.90 -1.91
CA GLN A 650 32.32 33.90 -1.19
C GLN A 650 31.58 35.21 -0.83
N GLN A 651 30.24 35.26 -0.90
CA GLN A 651 29.45 36.47 -0.60
C GLN A 651 28.19 36.16 0.22
N GLU A 652 27.86 37.05 1.16
CA GLU A 652 26.87 36.92 2.25
C GLU A 652 25.38 36.82 1.85
N ASN A 653 25.02 36.65 0.57
CA ASN A 653 23.60 36.69 0.17
C ASN A 653 23.24 35.80 -1.03
N ASN A 654 23.60 34.50 -0.98
CA ASN A 654 23.33 33.56 -2.07
C ASN A 654 22.42 32.38 -1.67
N ASN A 655 21.42 32.64 -0.83
CA ASN A 655 20.40 31.65 -0.50
C ASN A 655 19.55 31.34 -1.74
N SER A 656 19.14 30.09 -1.91
CA SER A 656 18.20 29.65 -2.94
C SER A 656 16.98 29.02 -2.30
N LEU A 657 15.83 29.15 -2.95
CA LEU A 657 14.63 28.42 -2.59
C LEU A 657 14.81 26.94 -3.01
N GLY A 658 14.82 26.05 -2.04
CA GLY A 658 14.76 24.61 -2.26
C GLY A 658 13.31 24.14 -2.24
N VAL A 659 12.90 23.40 -3.28
CA VAL A 659 11.54 22.81 -3.36
C VAL A 659 11.67 21.32 -3.57
N TYR A 660 11.01 20.55 -2.70
CA TYR A 660 11.08 19.10 -2.65
C TYR A 660 9.71 18.47 -2.55
N LEU A 661 9.61 17.26 -3.09
CA LEU A 661 8.50 16.35 -2.87
C LEU A 661 8.94 15.24 -1.93
N ARG A 662 8.09 14.95 -0.95
CA ARG A 662 8.31 13.93 0.07
C ARG A 662 7.13 12.97 0.07
N CYS A 663 7.42 11.68 0.09
CA CYS A 663 6.41 10.65 0.34
C CYS A 663 6.63 10.11 1.77
N ASP A 664 5.67 10.38 2.65
CA ASP A 664 5.74 10.09 4.10
C ASP A 664 4.97 8.83 4.46
N ALA A 665 5.09 7.77 3.65
CA ALA A 665 4.45 6.51 3.97
C ALA A 665 5.13 5.88 5.20
N GLU A 666 4.47 5.98 6.36
CA GLU A 666 4.87 5.33 7.59
C GLU A 666 4.67 3.82 7.45
N SER A 667 5.71 3.13 6.98
CA SER A 667 5.66 1.69 6.73
C SER A 667 6.97 1.03 7.18
N ASN A 668 6.86 -0.04 7.97
CA ASN A 668 7.98 -0.93 8.29
C ASN A 668 8.39 -1.83 7.10
N SER A 669 7.72 -1.70 5.96
CA SER A 669 7.92 -2.50 4.73
C SER A 669 8.80 -1.76 3.72
N PHE A 670 9.66 -2.50 3.02
CA PHE A 670 10.41 -1.98 1.87
C PHE A 670 9.46 -1.81 0.70
N TRP A 671 9.02 -0.58 0.42
CA TRP A 671 8.28 -0.27 -0.81
C TRP A 671 9.14 0.58 -1.74
N SER A 672 8.83 0.50 -3.03
CA SER A 672 9.33 1.42 -4.05
C SER A 672 8.18 1.91 -4.92
N CYS A 673 8.11 3.20 -5.20
CA CYS A 673 7.08 3.80 -6.06
C CYS A 673 7.75 4.69 -7.10
N ARG A 674 7.51 4.42 -8.38
CA ARG A 674 7.96 5.30 -9.46
C ARG A 674 6.94 6.41 -9.66
N ALA A 675 7.39 7.66 -9.59
CA ALA A 675 6.52 8.81 -9.80
C ALA A 675 7.14 9.83 -10.77
N LEU A 676 6.30 10.34 -11.67
CA LEU A 676 6.55 11.53 -12.47
C LEU A 676 6.06 12.74 -11.67
N VAL A 677 6.94 13.70 -11.43
CA VAL A 677 6.68 14.87 -10.58
C VAL A 677 6.97 16.14 -11.35
N LYS A 678 6.04 17.09 -11.31
CA LYS A 678 6.21 18.46 -11.81
C LYS A 678 6.00 19.44 -10.66
N LEU A 679 7.05 20.18 -10.31
CA LEU A 679 7.03 21.23 -9.28
C LEU A 679 6.93 22.60 -9.95
N ARG A 680 6.04 23.46 -9.46
CA ARG A 680 5.74 24.78 -10.03
C ARG A 680 5.73 25.86 -8.95
N LEU A 681 6.31 27.01 -9.23
CA LEU A 681 6.10 28.24 -8.44
C LEU A 681 5.02 29.07 -9.14
N ILE A 682 3.88 29.25 -8.47
CA ILE A 682 2.69 29.86 -9.07
C ILE A 682 2.80 31.39 -8.99
N PRO A 683 2.77 32.09 -10.14
CA PRO A 683 2.76 33.55 -10.16
C PRO A 683 1.49 34.11 -9.51
N GLN A 684 1.64 35.21 -8.77
CA GLN A 684 0.55 35.89 -8.06
C GLN A 684 -0.08 37.03 -8.88
N TYR A 685 0.53 37.38 -10.02
CA TYR A 685 0.07 38.44 -10.93
C TYR A 685 -0.10 37.91 -12.36
N ASN A 686 -1.10 38.45 -13.06
CA ASN A 686 -1.37 38.08 -14.46
C ASN A 686 -0.24 38.54 -15.39
N GLY A 687 0.24 37.64 -16.26
CA GLY A 687 1.28 37.92 -17.26
C GLY A 687 2.69 37.47 -16.88
N VAL A 688 2.90 36.96 -15.67
CA VAL A 688 4.16 36.35 -15.23
C VAL A 688 4.17 34.86 -15.62
N GLN A 689 5.29 34.37 -16.16
CA GLN A 689 5.42 32.96 -16.54
C GLN A 689 5.64 32.07 -15.31
N THR A 690 4.98 30.92 -15.26
CA THR A 690 5.18 29.92 -14.20
C THR A 690 6.55 29.26 -14.34
N VAL A 691 7.34 29.27 -13.26
CA VAL A 691 8.60 28.50 -13.20
C VAL A 691 8.26 27.05 -12.87
N GLU A 692 8.57 26.13 -13.77
CA GLU A 692 8.33 24.70 -13.59
C GLU A 692 9.58 23.84 -13.80
N LYS A 693 9.70 22.76 -13.03
CA LYS A 693 10.73 21.74 -13.19
C LYS A 693 10.11 20.36 -13.02
N THR A 694 10.50 19.41 -13.88
CA THR A 694 9.94 18.06 -13.93
C THR A 694 11.04 17.02 -13.74
N PHE A 695 10.77 15.99 -12.94
CA PHE A 695 11.64 14.84 -12.78
C PHE A 695 10.83 13.54 -12.68
N ASN A 696 11.47 12.43 -12.99
CA ASN A 696 10.93 11.09 -12.80
C ASN A 696 11.87 10.32 -11.88
N ASN A 697 11.36 9.75 -10.80
CA ASN A 697 12.19 9.06 -9.81
C ASN A 697 11.47 7.91 -9.12
N ILE A 698 12.24 7.08 -8.42
CA ILE A 698 11.74 6.00 -7.57
C ILE A 698 11.92 6.41 -6.11
N PHE A 699 10.80 6.50 -5.39
CA PHE A 699 10.73 6.77 -3.96
C PHE A 699 10.79 5.44 -3.21
N TYR A 700 11.48 5.39 -2.06
CA TYR A 700 11.68 4.18 -1.27
C TYR A 700 11.30 4.39 0.20
N GLY A 701 10.86 3.31 0.86
CA GLY A 701 10.37 3.35 2.25
C GLY A 701 11.39 3.20 3.39
N LYS A 702 12.71 3.18 3.16
CA LYS A 702 13.69 2.94 4.25
C LYS A 702 14.25 4.23 4.84
N ASP A 703 14.24 4.31 6.18
CA ASP A 703 14.86 5.33 7.06
C ASP A 703 14.54 6.78 6.68
N ASN A 704 13.40 7.31 7.13
CA ASN A 704 13.02 8.74 7.09
C ASN A 704 13.54 9.52 5.86
N CYS A 705 12.88 9.29 4.73
CA CYS A 705 12.65 10.26 3.65
C CYS A 705 13.87 10.85 2.94
N SER A 706 14.23 10.24 1.81
CA SER A 706 14.86 10.98 0.72
C SER A 706 13.83 11.92 0.10
N SER A 707 13.80 13.18 0.52
CA SER A 707 13.08 14.24 -0.19
C SER A 707 13.73 14.46 -1.56
N TRP A 708 12.96 14.38 -2.63
CA TRP A 708 13.46 14.55 -3.99
C TRP A 708 12.94 15.85 -4.57
N GLY A 709 13.84 16.64 -5.13
CA GLY A 709 13.50 17.96 -5.65
C GLY A 709 14.73 18.73 -6.08
N TYR A 710 14.61 20.05 -6.09
CA TYR A 710 15.65 20.94 -6.55
C TYR A 710 16.13 21.84 -5.41
N PRO A 711 17.36 21.66 -4.90
CA PRO A 711 17.94 22.56 -3.90
C PRO A 711 18.09 24.00 -4.40
N LYS A 712 18.34 24.16 -5.71
CA LYS A 712 18.41 25.46 -6.38
C LYS A 712 17.20 25.62 -7.31
N PHE A 713 15.99 25.69 -6.75
CA PHE A 713 14.77 25.85 -7.54
C PHE A 713 14.69 27.26 -8.14
N MET A 714 14.94 28.28 -7.31
CA MET A 714 15.02 29.69 -7.72
C MET A 714 15.90 30.50 -6.73
N PRO A 715 16.67 31.51 -7.18
CA PRO A 715 17.43 32.37 -6.26
C PRO A 715 16.51 33.13 -5.29
N TRP A 716 16.89 33.22 -4.01
CA TRP A 716 16.02 33.79 -2.97
C TRP A 716 15.63 35.24 -3.23
N HIS A 717 16.57 36.03 -3.76
CA HIS A 717 16.34 37.43 -4.12
C HIS A 717 15.32 37.58 -5.26
N GLU A 718 15.21 36.61 -6.17
CA GLU A 718 14.19 36.64 -7.24
C GLU A 718 12.81 36.21 -6.72
N VAL A 719 12.76 35.29 -5.76
CA VAL A 719 11.50 34.86 -5.13
C VAL A 719 10.90 35.99 -4.30
N CYS A 720 11.75 36.74 -3.58
CA CYS A 720 11.31 37.83 -2.70
C CYS A 720 11.13 39.18 -3.43
N ASP A 721 11.41 39.25 -4.73
CA ASP A 721 11.23 40.48 -5.52
C ASP A 721 9.77 40.63 -5.98
N PRO A 722 9.02 41.64 -5.49
CA PRO A 722 7.65 41.87 -5.91
C PRO A 722 7.51 42.12 -7.42
N GLN A 723 8.55 42.63 -8.09
CA GLN A 723 8.54 42.90 -9.54
C GLN A 723 8.59 41.60 -10.37
N LYS A 724 9.11 40.51 -9.80
CA LYS A 724 9.11 39.18 -10.44
C LYS A 724 7.75 38.51 -10.36
N GLY A 725 6.90 38.95 -9.42
CA GLY A 725 5.48 38.61 -9.35
C GLY A 725 5.14 37.21 -8.82
N TYR A 726 6.07 36.55 -8.12
CA TYR A 726 5.83 35.27 -7.45
C TYR A 726 5.43 35.42 -5.97
N ILE A 727 5.71 36.59 -5.37
CA ILE A 727 5.39 36.93 -3.99
C ILE A 727 4.26 37.95 -3.93
N LYS A 728 3.31 37.74 -3.03
CA LYS A 728 2.23 38.69 -2.71
C LYS A 728 1.94 38.62 -1.21
N ASP A 729 1.89 39.77 -0.54
CA ASP A 729 1.64 39.86 0.92
C ASP A 729 2.62 39.00 1.76
N ASP A 730 3.87 38.92 1.32
CA ASP A 730 4.94 38.05 1.86
C ASP A 730 4.64 36.54 1.77
N LYS A 731 3.81 36.14 0.79
CA LYS A 731 3.41 34.76 0.54
C LYS A 731 3.79 34.29 -0.85
N ILE A 732 4.18 33.03 -0.96
CA ILE A 732 4.35 32.33 -2.24
C ILE A 732 3.47 31.08 -2.30
N ILE A 733 3.14 30.62 -3.51
CA ILE A 733 2.39 29.37 -3.72
C ILE A 733 3.25 28.42 -4.54
N VAL A 734 3.54 27.25 -3.97
CA VAL A 734 4.23 26.16 -4.63
C VAL A 734 3.23 25.05 -4.93
N GLU A 735 3.25 24.50 -6.14
CA GLU A 735 2.37 23.43 -6.57
C GLU A 735 3.18 22.21 -7.00
N ALA A 736 2.67 21.03 -6.67
CA ALA A 736 3.17 19.76 -7.14
C ALA A 736 2.07 19.02 -7.91
N TYR A 737 2.37 18.63 -9.15
CA TYR A 737 1.64 17.60 -9.86
C TYR A 737 2.43 16.29 -9.77
N VAL A 738 1.76 15.22 -9.35
CA VAL A 738 2.37 13.91 -9.13
C VAL A 738 1.54 12.85 -9.82
N LYS A 739 2.18 12.05 -10.67
CA LYS A 739 1.61 10.84 -11.27
C LYS A 739 2.45 9.66 -10.81
N ALA A 740 1.89 8.82 -9.96
CA ALA A 740 2.61 7.74 -9.29
C ALA A 740 2.09 6.38 -9.78
N GLY A 741 2.99 5.41 -9.96
CA GLY A 741 2.60 4.02 -10.15
C GLY A 741 2.25 3.35 -8.83
N ALA A 742 1.53 2.23 -8.87
CA ALA A 742 1.25 1.43 -7.69
C ALA A 742 2.56 1.06 -6.94
N PRO A 743 2.59 1.15 -5.60
CA PRO A 743 3.79 0.85 -4.82
C PRO A 743 4.15 -0.64 -4.93
N CYS A 744 5.38 -0.94 -5.33
CA CYS A 744 5.94 -2.28 -5.33
C CYS A 744 6.52 -2.60 -3.95
N ILE A 745 5.93 -3.54 -3.23
CA ILE A 745 6.50 -4.09 -1.99
C ILE A 745 7.65 -5.02 -2.38
N MET A 746 8.87 -4.67 -1.99
CA MET A 746 10.05 -5.51 -2.15
C MET A 746 10.11 -6.47 -0.96
N VAL A 747 9.95 -7.77 -1.24
CA VAL A 747 10.05 -8.87 -0.25
C VAL A 747 11.50 -9.14 0.11
#